data_AF-A0A5P1EHS0-F1
#
_entry.id   AF-A0A5P1EHS0-F1
#
_cell.length_a   1.000
_cell.length_b   1.000
_cell.length_c   1.000
_cell.angle_alpha   90.00
_cell.angle_beta   90.00
_cell.angle_gamma   90.00
#
_symmetry.space_group_name_H-M   'P 1'
#
loop_
_entity.id
_entity.type
_entity.pdbx_description
1 polymer ?
#
loop_
_entity_poly.entity_id
_entity_poly.type
_entity_poly.pdbx_seq_one_letter_code
_entity_poly.pdbx_strand_id
1 'polypeptide(L)'
;MGTDDAAISELREKHQIDLDNLTLTTQPLKTFKFFIFASALYMKRSLLYILTKGVWFTILSILFVCFGLLLVATDGPHEKHVQEFLSYSKFALWWVVLGVASSIGLGSGLHTFVLYLGPHIAFFTIKAVQCGRIDLKTAPYDTIQLKRGPSWLDKDCAEFGPPLFTSTPESLVKVPLSKLLPQVQLEAILWGIGTALGELPPYFISRAARISGSKFEAMEELDATSSKEDGFMAASVKQIKRWLLTHSQHLNFFTIFLLASVPNPLFDLAGIMCGQFGIPFWKFFLATLIGKAIVKTHIQTIFIISVCNNQLFQWVENEFLWALEHIPGFSAILPSIIAKLHMLKQKFLSAPVPGTAQLDAKAKRWNLSFTLIWNTVIWLMILNFFVKIVTATAQRYLKKQQELEDPHQSEFIADCFQRRAYISGFTGSAGTAVVTREKAALWTDGRYFLQAEKELGKEWVLMRSGNLGVPTMAEWLNEVLDDGSRVGVDPFLFSSDAAEELKEEISKKNHELVFVYDFNLVDKVWGESRPKPPVRPIRVHDIKYAGVDASSKLSSLRAGLAEAGCTAIVVTMLDEVAWLLNLRGDDIPHSPVVYAYLIVENNSARLFVDNSKVTDEVIVHLANAGVEVRPYDTILSEIERMAEQKAKLWLDSSSVNAAIVSKFMSACDKNIKKFGTNGKNRNVKTSKDNPLVKSHDAKSEGPSVYYKVSPVTHAKSVKNEAELEGMRSSHLRDAVALAEFWSWLEEEILKNVDLTEVEVSQKLLDFRKKQAGFIDTSFETISGYGPNGAIIHYRPLPENCSIVDDKNLFLLDSGAQYVDGTTDITRTVHFGEPSSRQKECFTRVLQGHIALDQAIFPENTPGFVLDVLARSSLWKIGLDYRHGTGHGVGAALNVHEGPQSISFRFGNMTPLREGMIVSNEPGYYEDHSFGIRIENLLYVVEKNLPNAFGGIGYLGFEKLTFVPIQVSPLLEGSAQEWLWNNTRPLQKK
;
A
#
# COMPACT_ATOMS: atom_id res chain seq x y z
N MET A 1 -40.87 14.80 1.65
CA MET A 1 -39.43 14.59 1.44
C MET A 1 -38.79 14.53 2.80
N GLY A 2 -38.54 13.32 3.31
CA GLY A 2 -38.01 13.11 4.67
C GLY A 2 -37.48 11.70 4.87
N THR A 3 -37.13 11.02 3.77
CA THR A 3 -36.79 9.59 3.74
C THR A 3 -35.45 9.29 3.08
N ASP A 4 -34.87 10.24 2.32
CA ASP A 4 -33.71 9.98 1.45
C ASP A 4 -32.35 10.29 2.13
N ASP A 5 -32.31 11.19 3.13
CA ASP A 5 -31.08 11.45 3.91
C ASP A 5 -30.75 10.34 4.91
N ALA A 6 -31.78 9.67 5.46
CA ALA A 6 -31.59 8.51 6.32
C ALA A 6 -31.01 7.32 5.52
N ALA A 7 -31.44 7.15 4.26
CA ALA A 7 -30.97 6.09 3.38
C ALA A 7 -29.50 6.27 2.95
N ILE A 8 -29.01 7.51 2.81
CA ILE A 8 -27.63 7.83 2.38
C ILE A 8 -26.64 7.73 3.55
N SER A 9 -27.04 8.15 4.75
CA SER A 9 -26.29 7.87 5.98
C SER A 9 -26.27 6.36 6.26
N GLU A 10 -27.41 5.68 6.14
CA GLU A 10 -27.49 4.21 6.21
C GLU A 10 -26.65 3.56 5.12
N LEU A 11 -26.52 4.13 3.92
CA LEU A 11 -25.74 3.54 2.82
C LEU A 11 -24.23 3.74 2.99
N ARG A 12 -23.77 4.87 3.54
CA ARG A 12 -22.36 5.09 3.90
C ARG A 12 -21.96 4.26 5.11
N GLU A 13 -22.85 4.19 6.11
CA GLU A 13 -22.73 3.28 7.24
C GLU A 13 -22.80 1.83 6.75
N LYS A 14 -23.64 1.49 5.76
CA LYS A 14 -23.74 0.16 5.14
C LYS A 14 -22.56 -0.20 4.25
N HIS A 15 -21.91 0.77 3.61
CA HIS A 15 -20.68 0.58 2.84
C HIS A 15 -19.48 0.34 3.75
N GLN A 16 -19.42 1.11 4.84
CA GLN A 16 -18.45 0.91 5.91
C GLN A 16 -18.72 -0.44 6.57
N ILE A 17 -19.98 -0.75 6.91
CA ILE A 17 -20.47 -2.04 7.39
C ILE A 17 -20.21 -3.16 6.38
N ASP A 18 -20.23 -2.94 5.05
CA ASP A 18 -19.99 -4.01 4.06
C ASP A 18 -18.51 -4.27 3.81
N LEU A 19 -17.65 -3.26 3.94
CA LEU A 19 -16.19 -3.44 4.04
C LEU A 19 -15.79 -4.04 5.39
N ASP A 20 -16.45 -3.64 6.47
CA ASP A 20 -16.32 -4.20 7.82
C ASP A 20 -16.97 -5.61 7.91
N ASN A 21 -17.95 -5.91 7.05
CA ASN A 21 -18.58 -7.23 6.82
C ASN A 21 -17.88 -8.02 5.72
N LEU A 22 -16.78 -7.54 5.13
CA LEU A 22 -15.90 -8.39 4.33
C LEU A 22 -14.92 -9.13 5.25
N THR A 23 -15.38 -9.54 6.43
CA THR A 23 -14.59 -10.28 7.41
C THR A 23 -14.89 -11.77 7.33
N LEU A 24 -13.97 -12.61 7.79
CA LEU A 24 -14.18 -14.06 7.84
C LEU A 24 -15.36 -14.48 8.74
N THR A 25 -15.89 -13.57 9.56
CA THR A 25 -17.06 -13.78 10.44
C THR A 25 -18.40 -13.45 9.78
N THR A 26 -18.41 -12.63 8.74
CA THR A 26 -19.61 -12.01 8.14
C THR A 26 -19.79 -12.47 6.69
N GLN A 27 -18.71 -12.53 5.91
CA GLN A 27 -18.70 -13.10 4.55
C GLN A 27 -17.56 -14.14 4.38
N PRO A 28 -17.54 -15.22 5.18
CA PRO A 28 -16.44 -16.17 5.28
C PRO A 28 -15.93 -16.68 3.95
N LEU A 29 -16.84 -17.13 3.08
CA LEU A 29 -16.48 -17.72 1.79
C LEU A 29 -15.90 -16.70 0.81
N LYS A 30 -16.40 -15.46 0.81
CA LYS A 30 -15.98 -14.40 -0.11
C LYS A 30 -14.64 -13.81 0.31
N THR A 31 -14.49 -13.49 1.59
CA THR A 31 -13.24 -13.02 2.19
C THR A 31 -12.14 -14.06 2.07
N PHE A 32 -12.45 -15.33 2.38
CA PHE A 32 -11.48 -16.41 2.26
C PHE A 32 -11.09 -16.68 0.81
N LYS A 33 -12.03 -16.60 -0.14
CA LYS A 33 -11.77 -16.74 -1.57
C LYS A 33 -10.80 -15.67 -2.08
N PHE A 34 -11.05 -14.39 -1.78
CA PHE A 34 -10.15 -13.30 -2.18
C PHE A 34 -8.78 -13.36 -1.48
N PHE A 35 -8.75 -13.77 -0.22
CA PHE A 35 -7.49 -14.06 0.46
C PHE A 35 -6.75 -15.24 -0.15
N ILE A 36 -7.42 -16.33 -0.51
CA ILE A 36 -6.80 -17.50 -1.17
C ILE A 36 -6.21 -17.05 -2.50
N PHE A 37 -6.90 -16.23 -3.30
CA PHE A 37 -6.37 -15.71 -4.56
C PHE A 37 -5.14 -14.83 -4.34
N ALA A 38 -5.24 -13.84 -3.45
CA ALA A 38 -4.11 -12.99 -3.14
C ALA A 38 -2.93 -13.80 -2.55
N SER A 39 -3.21 -14.77 -1.68
CA SER A 39 -2.20 -15.62 -1.02
C SER A 39 -1.57 -16.61 -1.98
N ALA A 40 -2.32 -17.19 -2.92
CA ALA A 40 -1.81 -18.03 -4.00
C ALA A 40 -0.91 -17.22 -4.92
N LEU A 41 -1.27 -15.97 -5.23
CA LEU A 41 -0.46 -15.03 -6.00
C LEU A 41 0.83 -14.67 -5.26
N TYR A 42 0.76 -14.36 -3.96
CA TYR A 42 1.93 -14.07 -3.12
C TYR A 42 2.81 -15.30 -2.90
N MET A 43 2.24 -16.49 -2.68
CA MET A 43 2.99 -17.75 -2.57
C MET A 43 3.65 -18.07 -3.90
N LYS A 44 2.95 -18.00 -5.03
CA LYS A 44 3.53 -18.19 -6.36
C LYS A 44 4.70 -17.24 -6.56
N ARG A 45 4.55 -15.96 -6.23
CA ARG A 45 5.62 -14.94 -6.37
C ARG A 45 6.81 -15.19 -5.43
N SER A 46 6.55 -15.59 -4.19
CA SER A 46 7.59 -15.90 -3.18
C SER A 46 8.30 -17.20 -3.49
N LEU A 47 7.58 -18.21 -3.95
CA LEU A 47 8.11 -19.49 -4.40
C LEU A 47 8.94 -19.27 -5.67
N LEU A 48 8.45 -18.48 -6.63
CA LEU A 48 9.23 -18.10 -7.81
C LEU A 48 10.49 -17.32 -7.39
N TYR A 49 10.40 -16.43 -6.40
CA TYR A 49 11.55 -15.68 -5.88
C TYR A 49 12.58 -16.59 -5.22
N ILE A 50 12.17 -17.52 -4.35
CA ILE A 50 13.06 -18.49 -3.71
C ILE A 50 13.66 -19.44 -4.76
N LEU A 51 12.87 -19.89 -5.73
CA LEU A 51 13.33 -20.77 -6.81
C LEU A 51 14.27 -20.06 -7.79
N THR A 52 14.10 -18.76 -8.03
CA THR A 52 14.93 -17.97 -8.97
C THR A 52 16.17 -17.35 -8.31
N LYS A 53 16.15 -17.05 -7.01
CA LYS A 53 17.24 -16.39 -6.27
C LYS A 53 17.90 -17.27 -5.19
N GLY A 54 17.32 -18.43 -4.87
CA GLY A 54 17.70 -19.30 -3.76
C GLY A 54 17.91 -20.76 -4.17
N VAL A 55 18.40 -21.03 -5.39
CA VAL A 55 18.69 -22.39 -5.89
C VAL A 55 19.55 -23.17 -4.88
N TRP A 56 20.57 -22.52 -4.30
CA TRP A 56 21.43 -23.15 -3.29
C TRP A 56 20.69 -23.46 -1.99
N PHE A 57 19.79 -22.57 -1.54
CA PHE A 57 18.97 -22.80 -0.33
C PHE A 57 17.95 -23.92 -0.55
N THR A 58 17.42 -24.03 -1.77
CA THR A 58 16.47 -25.07 -2.16
C THR A 58 17.17 -26.43 -2.26
N ILE A 59 18.36 -26.49 -2.88
CA ILE A 59 19.20 -27.69 -2.91
C ILE A 59 19.63 -28.10 -1.50
N LEU A 60 20.09 -27.15 -0.66
CA LEU A 60 20.45 -27.45 0.73
C LEU A 60 19.27 -28.00 1.52
N SER A 61 18.08 -27.42 1.34
CA SER A 61 16.87 -27.85 2.05
C SER A 61 16.43 -29.24 1.60
N ILE A 62 16.49 -29.53 0.28
CA ILE A 62 16.20 -30.87 -0.26
C ILE A 62 17.23 -31.88 0.23
N LEU A 63 18.53 -31.55 0.20
CA LEU A 63 19.59 -32.41 0.73
C LEU A 63 19.42 -32.66 2.22
N PHE A 64 19.04 -31.65 3.00
CA PHE A 64 18.80 -31.77 4.43
C PHE A 64 17.59 -32.67 4.74
N VAL A 65 16.49 -32.52 3.99
CA VAL A 65 15.29 -33.37 4.13
C VAL A 65 15.59 -34.79 3.67
N CYS A 66 16.26 -34.99 2.53
CA CYS A 66 16.67 -36.31 2.06
C CYS A 66 17.63 -36.99 3.03
N PHE A 67 18.60 -36.27 3.59
CA PHE A 67 19.52 -36.77 4.60
C PHE A 67 18.80 -37.12 5.91
N GLY A 68 17.83 -36.30 6.34
CA GLY A 68 16.99 -36.60 7.50
C GLY A 68 16.11 -37.83 7.30
N LEU A 69 15.52 -38.00 6.11
CA LEU A 69 14.74 -39.19 5.75
C LEU A 69 15.63 -40.43 5.67
N LEU A 70 16.84 -40.31 5.12
CA LEU A 70 17.82 -41.40 5.05
C LEU A 70 18.24 -41.83 6.47
N LEU A 71 18.54 -40.88 7.36
CA LEU A 71 18.91 -41.13 8.76
C LEU A 71 17.80 -41.77 9.60
N VAL A 72 16.53 -41.55 9.25
CA VAL A 72 15.39 -42.19 9.92
C VAL A 72 15.06 -43.56 9.31
N ALA A 73 15.37 -43.77 8.03
CA ALA A 73 15.06 -45.00 7.31
C ALA A 73 16.14 -46.09 7.40
N THR A 74 17.36 -45.76 7.85
CA THR A 74 18.47 -46.72 7.99
C THR A 74 18.65 -47.19 9.43
N ASP A 75 18.62 -48.50 9.67
CA ASP A 75 18.90 -49.08 10.99
C ASP A 75 20.41 -48.99 11.31
N GLY A 76 20.77 -48.57 12.53
CA GLY A 76 22.18 -48.52 12.97
C GLY A 76 22.43 -47.85 14.32
N PRO A 77 23.69 -47.76 14.78
CA PRO A 77 24.04 -47.19 16.09
C PRO A 77 23.70 -45.70 16.24
N HIS A 78 23.43 -45.00 15.13
CA HIS A 78 22.98 -43.63 15.08
C HIS A 78 21.51 -43.46 15.52
N GLU A 79 20.70 -44.53 15.55
CA GLU A 79 19.29 -44.47 15.95
C GLU A 79 19.12 -43.89 17.36
N LYS A 80 20.02 -44.25 18.29
CA LYS A 80 20.03 -43.68 19.65
C LYS A 80 20.24 -42.16 19.63
N HIS A 81 21.15 -41.67 18.78
CA HIS A 81 21.40 -40.24 18.60
C HIS A 81 20.25 -39.53 17.89
N VAL A 82 19.58 -40.18 16.93
CA VAL A 82 18.39 -39.65 16.26
C VAL A 82 17.21 -39.55 17.23
N GLN A 83 16.96 -40.59 18.04
CA GLN A 83 15.93 -40.56 19.08
C GLN A 83 16.20 -39.49 20.15
N GLU A 84 17.46 -39.31 20.53
CA GLU A 84 17.89 -38.25 21.44
C GLU A 84 17.69 -36.86 20.81
N PHE A 85 18.09 -36.66 19.55
CA PHE A 85 17.85 -35.41 18.80
C PHE A 85 16.36 -35.08 18.67
N LEU A 86 15.52 -36.08 18.37
CA LEU A 86 14.07 -35.90 18.31
C LEU A 86 13.48 -35.52 19.67
N SER A 87 14.03 -36.05 20.77
CA SER A 87 13.61 -35.71 22.13
C SER A 87 13.97 -34.27 22.49
N TYR A 88 15.18 -33.82 22.16
CA TYR A 88 15.59 -32.42 22.29
C TYR A 88 14.78 -31.48 21.39
N SER A 89 14.47 -31.89 20.15
CA SER A 89 13.67 -31.10 19.21
C SER A 89 12.24 -30.92 19.70
N LYS A 90 11.61 -31.99 20.21
CA LYS A 90 10.28 -31.92 20.83
C LYS A 90 10.28 -31.04 22.06
N PHE A 91 11.31 -31.13 22.90
CA PHE A 91 11.49 -30.28 24.07
C PHE A 91 11.65 -28.79 23.70
N ALA A 92 12.50 -28.48 22.72
CA ALA A 92 12.69 -27.11 22.23
C ALA A 92 11.39 -26.54 21.65
N LEU A 93 10.73 -27.31 20.79
CA LEU A 93 9.47 -26.91 20.18
C LEU A 93 8.37 -26.69 21.22
N TRP A 94 8.28 -27.55 22.23
CA TRP A 94 7.30 -27.44 23.31
C TRP A 94 7.41 -26.09 24.03
N TRP A 95 8.62 -25.72 24.46
CA TRP A 95 8.82 -24.47 25.20
C TRP A 95 8.72 -23.22 24.33
N VAL A 96 9.19 -23.27 23.08
CA VAL A 96 9.03 -22.16 22.13
C VAL A 96 7.55 -21.93 21.79
N VAL A 97 6.79 -22.99 21.52
CA VAL A 97 5.35 -22.88 21.21
C VAL A 97 4.57 -22.32 22.40
N LEU A 98 4.85 -22.78 23.62
CA LEU A 98 4.21 -22.21 24.81
C LEU A 98 4.61 -20.74 25.03
N GLY A 99 5.85 -20.37 24.73
CA GLY A 99 6.30 -18.98 24.75
C GLY A 99 5.57 -18.11 23.72
N VAL A 100 5.39 -18.58 22.49
CA VAL A 100 4.61 -17.88 21.45
C VAL A 100 3.16 -17.71 21.91
N ALA A 101 2.54 -18.79 22.40
CA ALA A 101 1.19 -18.76 22.94
C ALA A 101 1.04 -17.78 24.12
N SER A 102 2.09 -17.61 24.93
CA SER A 102 2.14 -16.64 26.02
C SER A 102 2.13 -15.18 25.56
N SER A 103 2.56 -14.88 24.33
CA SER A 103 2.62 -13.51 23.80
C SER A 103 1.36 -13.11 23.03
N ILE A 104 0.65 -14.06 22.41
CA ILE A 104 -0.55 -13.80 21.58
C ILE A 104 -1.78 -13.53 22.47
N GLY A 105 -1.80 -14.03 23.72
CA GLY A 105 -2.90 -13.85 24.67
C GLY A 105 -2.88 -12.53 25.47
N LEU A 106 -3.45 -11.45 24.91
CA LEU A 106 -3.80 -10.18 25.58
C LEU A 106 -2.67 -9.49 26.37
N GLY A 107 -1.42 -9.67 25.96
CA GLY A 107 -0.32 -8.75 26.33
C GLY A 107 0.15 -8.77 27.79
N SER A 108 -0.14 -9.78 28.61
CA SER A 108 0.37 -9.79 29.99
C SER A 108 1.61 -10.66 30.20
N GLY A 109 1.83 -11.70 29.38
CA GLY A 109 2.95 -12.67 29.46
C GLY A 109 3.03 -13.48 30.77
N LEU A 110 2.40 -12.99 31.84
CA LEU A 110 2.50 -13.44 33.21
C LEU A 110 1.58 -14.65 33.46
N HIS A 111 0.44 -14.73 32.77
CA HIS A 111 -0.57 -15.77 33.01
C HIS A 111 -0.14 -17.14 32.47
N THR A 112 0.34 -17.23 31.24
CA THR A 112 0.84 -18.50 30.68
C THR A 112 2.16 -18.90 31.34
N PHE A 113 2.99 -17.94 31.75
CA PHE A 113 4.16 -18.21 32.60
C PHE A 113 3.74 -18.88 33.92
N VAL A 114 2.76 -18.33 34.64
CA VAL A 114 2.23 -18.88 35.90
C VAL A 114 1.54 -20.24 35.71
N LEU A 115 1.12 -20.60 34.50
CA LEU A 115 0.51 -21.90 34.20
C LEU A 115 1.51 -22.98 33.80
N TYR A 116 2.63 -22.63 33.17
CA TYR A 116 3.55 -23.63 32.59
C TYR A 116 4.98 -23.50 33.13
N LEU A 117 5.72 -22.46 32.72
CA LEU A 117 7.14 -22.32 33.06
C LEU A 117 7.36 -22.06 34.56
N GLY A 118 6.57 -21.17 35.16
CA GLY A 118 6.62 -20.84 36.59
C GLY A 118 6.41 -22.07 37.49
N PRO A 119 5.33 -22.86 37.32
CA PRO A 119 5.12 -24.10 38.03
C PRO A 119 6.24 -25.13 37.80
N HIS A 120 6.76 -25.25 36.59
CA HIS A 120 7.90 -26.14 36.32
C HIS A 120 9.13 -25.77 37.18
N ILE A 121 9.50 -24.49 37.19
CA ILE A 121 10.61 -23.97 37.99
C ILE A 121 10.34 -24.16 39.49
N ALA A 122 9.12 -23.85 39.95
CA ALA A 122 8.73 -23.98 41.34
C ALA A 122 8.80 -25.44 41.82
N PHE A 123 8.20 -26.38 41.08
CA PHE A 123 8.22 -27.80 41.44
C PHE A 123 9.63 -28.37 41.46
N PHE A 124 10.47 -28.01 40.48
CA PHE A 124 11.86 -28.44 40.47
C PHE A 124 12.63 -27.89 41.68
N THR A 125 12.45 -26.60 41.99
CA THR A 125 13.11 -25.95 43.13
C THR A 125 12.68 -26.56 44.47
N ILE A 126 11.37 -26.76 44.67
CA ILE A 126 10.82 -27.35 45.88
C ILE A 126 11.36 -28.78 46.06
N LYS A 127 11.34 -29.59 45.00
CA LYS A 127 11.87 -30.96 45.05
C LYS A 127 13.38 -30.99 45.33
N ALA A 128 14.13 -30.05 44.74
CA ALA A 128 15.58 -29.93 44.96
C ALA A 128 15.93 -29.55 46.40
N VAL A 129 15.17 -28.63 47.00
CA VAL A 129 15.31 -28.23 48.41
C VAL A 129 14.89 -29.36 49.35
N GLN A 130 13.77 -30.04 49.06
CA GLN A 130 13.28 -31.17 49.83
C GLN A 130 14.27 -32.34 49.85
N CYS A 131 14.84 -32.70 48.69
CA CYS A 131 15.80 -33.79 48.59
C CYS A 131 17.25 -33.37 48.85
N GLY A 132 17.51 -32.07 49.10
CA GLY A 132 18.84 -31.52 49.35
C GLY A 132 19.84 -31.74 48.21
N ARG A 133 19.39 -31.71 46.95
CA ARG A 133 20.20 -32.01 45.75
C ARG A 133 19.58 -31.41 44.48
N ILE A 134 20.33 -31.36 43.39
CA ILE A 134 19.94 -30.67 42.14
C ILE A 134 19.88 -31.58 40.90
N ASP A 135 20.44 -32.76 40.98
CA ASP A 135 20.54 -33.75 39.91
C ASP A 135 19.30 -34.67 39.88
N LEU A 136 18.13 -34.03 39.79
CA LEU A 136 16.83 -34.72 39.75
C LEU A 136 16.42 -35.14 38.33
N LYS A 137 16.80 -34.35 37.32
CA LYS A 137 16.44 -34.58 35.93
C LYS A 137 17.28 -35.72 35.35
N THR A 138 16.63 -36.71 34.74
CA THR A 138 17.30 -37.79 34.02
C THR A 138 17.97 -37.31 32.72
N ALA A 139 17.38 -36.29 32.09
CA ALA A 139 17.91 -35.57 30.95
C ALA A 139 17.35 -34.13 30.93
N PRO A 140 17.98 -33.17 30.22
CA PRO A 140 17.47 -31.80 30.13
C PRO A 140 16.04 -31.72 29.58
N TYR A 141 15.62 -32.64 28.72
CA TYR A 141 14.27 -32.70 28.15
C TYR A 141 13.21 -33.34 29.07
N ASP A 142 13.59 -33.81 30.27
CA ASP A 142 12.70 -34.40 31.28
C ASP A 142 11.89 -33.31 32.00
N THR A 143 10.86 -32.84 31.31
CA THR A 143 10.11 -31.63 31.63
C THR A 143 8.59 -31.88 31.65
N ILE A 144 7.82 -30.89 32.11
CA ILE A 144 6.35 -30.96 32.10
C ILE A 144 5.86 -30.87 30.64
N GLN A 145 5.06 -31.85 30.20
CA GLN A 145 4.49 -31.91 28.84
C GLN A 145 2.97 -32.10 28.88
N LEU A 146 2.31 -31.88 27.74
CA LEU A 146 0.86 -32.09 27.63
C LEU A 146 0.50 -33.56 27.95
N LYS A 147 -0.27 -33.77 29.02
CA LYS A 147 -0.72 -35.10 29.51
C LYS A 147 0.38 -36.03 30.06
N ARG A 148 1.62 -35.55 30.26
CA ARG A 148 2.72 -36.32 30.86
C ARG A 148 3.51 -35.46 31.85
N GLY A 149 3.60 -35.90 33.10
CA GLY A 149 4.44 -35.27 34.13
C GLY A 149 5.92 -35.65 33.96
N PRO A 150 6.85 -34.84 34.49
CA PRO A 150 8.27 -35.15 34.46
C PRO A 150 8.58 -36.33 35.38
N SER A 151 9.58 -37.13 35.02
CA SER A 151 9.85 -38.41 35.69
C SER A 151 10.31 -38.26 37.15
N TRP A 152 10.77 -37.06 37.53
CA TRP A 152 11.36 -36.76 38.83
C TRP A 152 10.37 -36.23 39.87
N LEU A 153 9.16 -35.81 39.47
CA LEU A 153 8.22 -35.16 40.39
C LEU A 153 7.68 -36.12 41.45
N ASP A 154 7.29 -37.33 41.02
CA ASP A 154 6.60 -38.33 41.83
C ASP A 154 7.55 -39.34 42.52
N LYS A 155 8.85 -39.32 42.22
CA LYS A 155 9.85 -40.22 42.85
C LYS A 155 10.17 -39.81 44.28
N ASP A 156 10.44 -40.78 45.17
CA ASP A 156 10.87 -40.48 46.53
C ASP A 156 12.30 -39.92 46.57
N CYS A 157 12.63 -39.05 47.52
CA CYS A 157 13.98 -38.49 47.65
C CYS A 157 15.05 -39.58 47.85
N ALA A 158 14.70 -40.71 48.48
CA ALA A 158 15.60 -41.85 48.66
C ALA A 158 16.05 -42.48 47.33
N GLU A 159 15.23 -42.41 46.28
CA GLU A 159 15.53 -43.02 44.97
C GLU A 159 16.62 -42.27 44.21
N PHE A 160 16.85 -40.99 44.51
CA PHE A 160 17.90 -40.21 43.87
C PHE A 160 19.28 -40.49 44.51
N GLY A 161 19.32 -40.86 45.79
CA GLY A 161 20.54 -41.03 46.61
C GLY A 161 20.71 -39.94 47.69
N PRO A 162 21.83 -39.94 48.45
CA PRO A 162 22.02 -39.04 49.59
C PRO A 162 22.01 -37.54 49.19
N PRO A 163 21.62 -36.64 50.11
CA PRO A 163 21.62 -35.20 49.84
C PRO A 163 23.04 -34.68 49.58
N LEU A 164 23.18 -33.81 48.59
CA LEU A 164 24.45 -33.16 48.22
C LEU A 164 24.71 -31.90 49.07
N PHE A 165 23.67 -31.33 49.68
CA PHE A 165 23.72 -30.12 50.49
C PHE A 165 23.18 -30.42 51.90
N THR A 166 23.94 -30.11 52.95
CA THR A 166 23.64 -30.46 54.35
C THR A 166 23.14 -29.26 55.17
N SER A 167 22.26 -29.52 56.15
CA SER A 167 21.70 -28.52 57.07
C SER A 167 22.55 -28.34 58.34
N THR A 168 22.69 -27.10 58.82
CA THR A 168 23.11 -26.80 60.20
C THR A 168 21.89 -26.78 61.13
N PRO A 169 22.05 -27.04 62.45
CA PRO A 169 20.94 -27.34 63.38
C PRO A 169 19.86 -26.26 63.53
N GLU A 170 20.11 -25.04 63.07
CA GLU A 170 19.22 -23.89 63.23
C GLU A 170 18.72 -23.29 61.91
N SER A 171 18.96 -23.93 60.74
CA SER A 171 18.37 -23.45 59.49
C SER A 171 18.06 -24.56 58.47
N LEU A 172 16.89 -24.44 57.82
CA LEU A 172 16.42 -25.25 56.68
C LEU A 172 17.51 -25.47 55.61
N VAL A 173 17.51 -26.64 54.95
CA VAL A 173 18.44 -27.01 53.86
C VAL A 173 18.54 -25.88 52.83
N LYS A 174 19.76 -25.37 52.59
CA LYS A 174 20.02 -24.28 51.66
C LYS A 174 20.70 -24.81 50.40
N VAL A 175 19.96 -24.90 49.30
CA VAL A 175 20.55 -25.19 47.98
C VAL A 175 20.90 -23.85 47.32
N PRO A 176 22.15 -23.59 46.90
CA PRO A 176 22.51 -22.28 46.37
C PRO A 176 21.86 -22.00 45.01
N LEU A 177 21.37 -20.76 44.82
CA LEU A 177 20.76 -20.28 43.57
C LEU A 177 21.65 -20.52 42.34
N SER A 178 22.97 -20.33 42.47
CA SER A 178 23.95 -20.56 41.39
C SER A 178 24.00 -22.00 40.88
N LYS A 179 23.48 -22.95 41.65
CA LYS A 179 23.38 -24.37 41.27
C LYS A 179 21.98 -24.77 40.80
N LEU A 180 20.94 -24.07 41.22
CA LEU A 180 19.55 -24.29 40.79
C LEU A 180 19.27 -23.68 39.42
N LEU A 181 19.75 -22.45 39.17
CA LEU A 181 19.45 -21.70 37.94
C LEU A 181 19.84 -22.48 36.66
N PRO A 182 21.04 -23.09 36.55
CA PRO A 182 21.42 -23.82 35.34
C PRO A 182 20.53 -25.02 35.00
N GLN A 183 19.79 -25.56 35.98
CA GLN A 183 18.95 -26.74 35.78
C GLN A 183 17.62 -26.42 35.10
N VAL A 184 17.20 -25.15 35.08
CA VAL A 184 15.91 -24.70 34.48
C VAL A 184 16.08 -23.59 33.46
N GLN A 185 17.32 -23.13 33.22
CA GLN A 185 17.63 -22.02 32.33
C GLN A 185 17.26 -22.29 30.87
N LEU A 186 17.37 -23.54 30.42
CA LEU A 186 17.17 -23.89 29.02
C LEU A 186 15.69 -23.78 28.65
N GLU A 187 14.81 -24.26 29.53
CA GLU A 187 13.36 -24.07 29.44
C GLU A 187 12.99 -22.59 29.44
N ALA A 188 13.62 -21.80 30.31
CA ALA A 188 13.37 -20.36 30.41
C ALA A 188 13.82 -19.58 29.17
N ILE A 189 14.97 -19.92 28.58
CA ILE A 189 15.47 -19.29 27.35
C ILE A 189 14.55 -19.66 26.17
N LEU A 190 14.23 -20.95 26.00
CA LEU A 190 13.37 -21.42 24.92
C LEU A 190 11.97 -20.79 24.99
N TRP A 191 11.41 -20.68 26.20
CA TRP A 191 10.19 -19.92 26.44
C TRP A 191 10.33 -18.47 26.00
N GLY A 192 11.39 -17.79 26.43
CA GLY A 192 11.61 -16.38 26.10
C GLY A 192 11.82 -16.12 24.61
N ILE A 193 12.50 -17.03 23.89
CA ILE A 193 12.58 -17.01 22.42
C ILE A 193 11.17 -17.08 21.82
N GLY A 194 10.34 -18.00 22.32
CA GLY A 194 8.94 -18.09 21.93
C GLY A 194 8.17 -16.79 22.17
N THR A 195 8.33 -16.15 23.34
CA THR A 195 7.66 -14.88 23.63
C THR A 195 8.12 -13.73 22.74
N ALA A 196 9.35 -13.74 22.24
CA ALA A 196 9.84 -12.75 21.27
C ALA A 196 9.28 -13.02 19.87
N LEU A 197 9.23 -14.29 19.44
CA LEU A 197 8.60 -14.69 18.17
C LEU A 197 7.12 -14.35 18.13
N GLY A 198 6.42 -14.47 19.27
CA GLY A 198 5.01 -14.11 19.40
C GLY A 198 4.70 -12.62 19.24
N GLU A 199 5.71 -11.74 19.23
CA GLU A 199 5.53 -10.31 18.92
C GLU A 199 5.65 -9.97 17.42
N LEU A 200 6.13 -10.91 16.59
CA LEU A 200 6.23 -10.69 15.14
C LEU A 200 4.87 -10.42 14.48
N PRO A 201 3.80 -11.18 14.77
CA PRO A 201 2.51 -10.92 14.16
C PRO A 201 1.95 -9.51 14.46
N PRO A 202 1.88 -9.01 15.72
CA PRO A 202 1.46 -7.63 15.98
C PRO A 202 2.40 -6.59 15.37
N TYR A 203 3.71 -6.86 15.28
CA TYR A 203 4.65 -5.99 14.58
C TYR A 203 4.34 -5.85 13.09
N PHE A 204 4.16 -6.97 12.39
CA PHE A 204 3.86 -6.92 10.96
C PHE A 204 2.45 -6.40 10.69
N ILE A 205 1.45 -6.72 11.51
CA ILE A 205 0.10 -6.16 11.35
C ILE A 205 0.11 -4.67 11.61
N SER A 206 0.71 -4.19 12.69
CA SER A 206 0.71 -2.76 12.97
C SER A 206 1.56 -1.99 11.94
N ARG A 207 2.66 -2.59 11.46
CA ARG A 207 3.44 -2.02 10.35
C ARG A 207 2.64 -2.00 9.05
N ALA A 208 1.87 -3.05 8.75
CA ALA A 208 1.01 -3.12 7.58
C ALA A 208 -0.19 -2.17 7.67
N ALA A 209 -0.82 -2.04 8.85
CA ALA A 209 -1.89 -1.08 9.13
C ALA A 209 -1.38 0.36 8.95
N ARG A 210 -0.18 0.65 9.46
CA ARG A 210 0.50 1.92 9.20
C ARG A 210 0.79 2.16 7.71
N ILE A 211 1.22 1.12 6.98
CA ILE A 211 1.51 1.19 5.53
C ILE A 211 0.23 1.28 4.68
N SER A 212 -0.91 0.77 5.18
CA SER A 212 -2.21 0.78 4.49
C SER A 212 -3.13 1.94 4.91
N GLY A 213 -2.74 2.74 5.91
CA GLY A 213 -3.48 3.93 6.33
C GLY A 213 -4.62 3.69 7.32
N SER A 214 -4.90 2.44 7.71
CA SER A 214 -5.88 2.11 8.75
C SER A 214 -5.29 2.29 10.16
N LYS A 215 -5.99 2.95 11.09
CA LYS A 215 -5.62 2.92 12.51
C LYS A 215 -5.84 1.52 13.08
N PHE A 216 -4.87 1.00 13.84
CA PHE A 216 -5.03 -0.26 14.56
C PHE A 216 -5.93 -0.04 15.79
N GLU A 217 -7.06 -0.74 15.90
CA GLU A 217 -8.06 -0.58 16.99
C GLU A 217 -7.48 -0.57 18.41
N ALA A 218 -6.43 -1.36 18.69
CA ALA A 218 -5.80 -1.33 20.03
C ALA A 218 -5.14 0.02 20.35
N MET A 219 -4.86 0.83 19.32
CA MET A 219 -4.36 2.19 19.45
C MET A 219 -5.49 3.22 19.68
N GLU A 220 -6.70 2.92 19.23
CA GLU A 220 -7.90 3.69 19.57
C GLU A 220 -8.37 3.40 21.00
N GLU A 221 -8.26 2.17 21.50
CA GLU A 221 -8.43 1.87 22.94
C GLU A 221 -7.35 2.54 23.80
N LEU A 222 -6.14 2.75 23.25
CA LEU A 222 -5.07 3.51 23.92
C LEU A 222 -5.35 5.03 23.93
N ASP A 223 -6.08 5.54 22.94
CA ASP A 223 -6.50 6.94 22.80
C ASP A 223 -7.86 7.22 23.49
N ALA A 224 -8.67 6.19 23.76
CA ALA A 224 -10.00 6.31 24.34
C ALA A 224 -9.93 6.86 25.78
N THR A 225 -10.45 8.07 25.96
CA THR A 225 -10.78 8.59 27.28
C THR A 225 -12.00 7.86 27.81
N SER A 226 -11.83 7.03 28.85
CA SER A 226 -12.97 6.56 29.65
C SER A 226 -12.94 7.13 31.09
N SER A 227 -14.10 6.96 31.71
CA SER A 227 -14.82 7.80 32.67
C SER A 227 -14.21 8.01 34.06
N LYS A 228 -14.74 9.04 34.75
CA LYS A 228 -14.53 9.39 36.15
C LYS A 228 -14.77 8.20 37.09
N GLU A 229 -13.70 7.50 37.49
CA GLU A 229 -13.43 6.89 38.81
C GLU A 229 -12.28 5.89 38.66
N ASP A 230 -11.02 6.35 38.76
CA ASP A 230 -9.86 5.47 38.62
C ASP A 230 -8.83 5.77 39.71
N GLY A 231 -8.51 4.75 40.52
CA GLY A 231 -7.58 4.86 41.65
C GLY A 231 -6.11 5.13 41.24
N PHE A 232 -5.27 5.44 42.23
CA PHE A 232 -3.85 5.86 42.06
C PHE A 232 -3.03 5.01 41.06
N MET A 233 -3.22 3.68 41.06
CA MET A 233 -2.53 2.76 40.14
C MET A 233 -2.88 2.99 38.66
N ALA A 234 -4.14 3.31 38.35
CA ALA A 234 -4.59 3.58 36.99
C ALA A 234 -4.04 4.92 36.47
N ALA A 235 -3.93 5.92 37.34
CA ALA A 235 -3.33 7.22 37.03
C ALA A 235 -1.82 7.12 36.72
N SER A 236 -1.05 6.37 37.52
CA SER A 236 0.39 6.15 37.27
C SER A 236 0.65 5.38 35.97
N VAL A 237 -0.18 4.36 35.67
CA VAL A 237 -0.13 3.63 34.39
C VAL A 237 -0.42 4.57 33.22
N LYS A 238 -1.39 5.49 33.36
CA LYS A 238 -1.74 6.49 32.33
C LYS A 238 -0.61 7.50 32.09
N GLN A 239 0.13 7.88 33.13
CA GLN A 239 1.27 8.79 33.03
C GLN A 239 2.48 8.13 32.33
N ILE A 240 2.77 6.86 32.64
CA ILE A 240 3.80 6.06 31.95
C ILE A 240 3.40 5.85 30.47
N LYS A 241 2.12 5.56 30.18
CA LYS A 241 1.58 5.42 28.82
C LYS A 241 1.76 6.71 27.99
N ARG A 242 1.43 7.88 28.55
CA ARG A 242 1.63 9.18 27.90
C ARG A 242 3.11 9.49 27.68
N TRP A 243 3.95 9.20 28.67
CA TRP A 243 5.40 9.38 28.55
C TRP A 243 6.01 8.53 27.42
N LEU A 244 5.57 7.27 27.28
CA LEU A 244 5.98 6.37 26.19
C LEU A 244 5.55 6.86 24.80
N LEU A 245 4.33 7.37 24.68
CA LEU A 245 3.82 7.92 23.42
C LEU A 245 4.57 9.19 23.02
N THR A 246 4.88 10.08 23.96
CA THR A 246 5.63 11.32 23.69
C THR A 246 7.12 11.08 23.44
N HIS A 247 7.72 10.01 23.98
CA HIS A 247 9.12 9.64 23.75
C HIS A 247 9.31 8.58 22.65
N SER A 248 8.25 8.22 21.92
CA SER A 248 8.24 7.19 20.87
C SER A 248 9.21 7.49 19.71
N GLN A 249 9.52 8.76 19.46
CA GLN A 249 10.52 9.20 18.49
C GLN A 249 11.97 8.76 18.85
N HIS A 250 12.20 8.29 20.08
CA HIS A 250 13.49 7.81 20.57
C HIS A 250 13.56 6.29 20.79
N LEU A 251 12.63 5.51 20.20
CA LEU A 251 12.65 4.03 20.21
C LEU A 251 13.86 3.48 19.42
N ASN A 252 15.04 3.56 20.03
CA ASN A 252 16.26 2.96 19.55
C ASN A 252 16.41 1.52 20.08
N PHE A 253 17.48 0.82 19.68
CA PHE A 253 17.70 -0.57 20.07
C PHE A 253 17.73 -0.77 21.59
N PHE A 254 18.41 0.12 22.32
CA PHE A 254 18.55 0.03 23.78
C PHE A 254 17.24 0.30 24.51
N THR A 255 16.43 1.24 24.02
CA THR A 255 15.11 1.50 24.58
C THR A 255 14.22 0.27 24.41
N ILE A 256 14.14 -0.30 23.19
CA ILE A 256 13.33 -1.50 22.93
C ILE A 256 13.82 -2.68 23.78
N PHE A 257 15.14 -2.85 23.90
CA PHE A 257 15.75 -3.89 24.73
C PHE A 257 15.38 -3.73 26.20
N LEU A 258 15.50 -2.52 26.77
CA LEU A 258 15.17 -2.26 28.17
C LEU A 258 13.69 -2.53 28.44
N LEU A 259 12.82 -2.09 27.53
CA LEU A 259 11.38 -2.29 27.63
C LEU A 259 10.99 -3.77 27.53
N ALA A 260 11.63 -4.52 26.62
CA ALA A 260 11.43 -5.97 26.49
C ALA A 260 12.00 -6.76 27.68
N SER A 261 12.94 -6.18 28.44
CA SER A 261 13.61 -6.82 29.58
C SER A 261 12.81 -6.76 30.88
N VAL A 262 11.84 -5.84 31.01
CA VAL A 262 11.07 -5.66 32.24
C VAL A 262 9.81 -6.55 32.23
N PRO A 263 9.52 -7.30 33.30
CA PRO A 263 8.26 -8.03 33.43
C PRO A 263 7.07 -7.07 33.63
N ASN A 264 6.47 -6.57 32.55
CA ASN A 264 5.35 -5.62 32.61
C ASN A 264 4.29 -5.91 31.52
N PRO A 265 2.99 -5.96 31.85
CA PRO A 265 1.89 -6.09 30.87
C PRO A 265 1.85 -5.01 29.78
N LEU A 266 2.41 -3.82 30.03
CA LEU A 266 2.40 -2.73 29.07
C LEU A 266 3.30 -2.97 27.84
N PHE A 267 4.29 -3.87 27.94
CA PHE A 267 5.34 -4.00 26.92
C PHE A 267 5.27 -5.25 26.05
N ASP A 268 4.27 -6.11 26.21
CA ASP A 268 3.94 -7.11 25.18
C ASP A 268 3.16 -6.47 23.99
N LEU A 269 3.04 -5.12 23.98
CA LEU A 269 2.66 -4.28 22.83
C LEU A 269 3.87 -3.76 22.04
N ALA A 270 5.11 -4.14 22.39
CA ALA A 270 6.31 -3.65 21.71
C ALA A 270 6.29 -3.96 20.20
N GLY A 271 5.73 -5.09 19.80
CA GLY A 271 5.48 -5.41 18.40
C GLY A 271 4.59 -4.35 17.74
N ILE A 272 3.42 -4.06 18.32
CA ILE A 272 2.47 -3.05 17.80
C ILE A 272 3.15 -1.68 17.72
N MET A 273 3.77 -1.23 18.81
CA MET A 273 4.44 0.08 18.82
C MET A 273 5.57 0.14 17.80
N CYS A 274 6.47 -0.84 17.77
CA CYS A 274 7.57 -0.86 16.80
C CYS A 274 7.08 -0.96 15.35
N GLY A 275 5.99 -1.67 15.12
CA GLY A 275 5.32 -1.77 13.82
C GLY A 275 4.72 -0.43 13.40
N GLN A 276 3.92 0.18 14.28
CA GLN A 276 3.30 1.49 14.07
C GLN A 276 4.33 2.58 13.89
N PHE A 277 5.46 2.54 14.62
CA PHE A 277 6.54 3.50 14.52
C PHE A 277 7.58 3.13 13.45
N GLY A 278 7.37 2.04 12.70
CA GLY A 278 8.12 1.73 11.49
C GLY A 278 9.57 1.35 11.76
N ILE A 279 9.86 0.89 12.99
CA ILE A 279 11.19 0.47 13.41
C ILE A 279 11.66 -0.69 12.52
N PRO A 280 12.91 -0.69 12.00
CA PRO A 280 13.42 -1.79 11.18
C PRO A 280 13.31 -3.15 11.87
N PHE A 281 12.94 -4.19 11.10
CA PHE A 281 12.64 -5.52 11.63
C PHE A 281 13.74 -6.08 12.52
N TRP A 282 14.99 -6.08 12.03
CA TRP A 282 16.12 -6.65 12.78
C TRP A 282 16.46 -5.86 14.05
N LYS A 283 16.20 -4.55 14.06
CA LYS A 283 16.42 -3.69 15.24
C LYS A 283 15.41 -4.01 16.33
N PHE A 284 14.14 -4.18 15.95
CA PHE A 284 13.08 -4.63 16.85
C PHE A 284 13.33 -6.07 17.32
N PHE A 285 13.44 -7.00 16.38
CA PHE A 285 13.45 -8.43 16.70
C PHE A 285 14.65 -8.83 17.56
N LEU A 286 15.85 -8.32 17.28
CA LEU A 286 17.03 -8.64 18.07
C LEU A 286 16.97 -8.03 19.49
N ALA A 287 16.49 -6.78 19.61
CA ALA A 287 16.30 -6.14 20.91
C ALA A 287 15.27 -6.89 21.77
N THR A 288 14.14 -7.26 21.18
CA THR A 288 13.09 -8.06 21.83
C THR A 288 13.59 -9.45 22.19
N LEU A 289 14.31 -10.13 21.28
CA LEU A 289 14.83 -11.48 21.50
C LEU A 289 15.78 -11.52 22.70
N ILE A 290 16.75 -10.60 22.76
CA ILE A 290 17.70 -10.53 23.88
C ILE A 290 16.97 -10.13 25.17
N GLY A 291 16.14 -9.09 25.13
CA GLY A 291 15.41 -8.61 26.30
C GLY A 291 14.50 -9.69 26.90
N LYS A 292 13.75 -10.41 26.07
CA LYS A 292 12.82 -11.44 26.55
C LYS A 292 13.49 -12.78 26.86
N ALA A 293 14.36 -13.29 25.98
CA ALA A 293 14.96 -14.61 26.14
C ALA A 293 16.07 -14.68 27.18
N ILE A 294 16.81 -13.58 27.37
CA ILE A 294 18.01 -13.56 28.22
C ILE A 294 17.78 -12.77 29.50
N VAL A 295 17.03 -11.66 29.47
CA VAL A 295 16.89 -10.80 30.66
C VAL A 295 15.60 -11.08 31.42
N LYS A 296 14.43 -10.86 30.79
CA LYS A 296 13.10 -10.97 31.42
C LYS A 296 12.87 -12.34 32.04
N THR A 297 13.10 -13.41 31.29
CA THR A 297 12.88 -14.79 31.76
C THR A 297 13.83 -15.19 32.89
N HIS A 298 15.07 -14.68 32.89
CA HIS A 298 16.02 -14.96 33.98
C HIS A 298 15.64 -14.23 35.26
N ILE A 299 15.19 -12.97 35.16
CA ILE A 299 14.63 -12.23 36.31
C ILE A 299 13.44 -13.01 36.91
N GLN A 300 12.51 -13.46 36.07
CA GLN A 300 11.35 -14.25 36.51
C GLN A 300 11.75 -15.60 37.12
N THR A 301 12.73 -16.29 36.51
CA THR A 301 13.23 -17.59 37.00
C THR A 301 13.91 -17.45 38.35
N ILE A 302 14.79 -16.45 38.49
CA ILE A 302 15.46 -16.12 39.76
C ILE A 302 14.41 -15.82 40.82
N PHE A 303 13.41 -14.99 40.52
CA PHE A 303 12.33 -14.68 41.46
C PHE A 303 11.61 -15.93 41.97
N ILE A 304 11.19 -16.85 41.09
CA ILE A 304 10.50 -18.08 41.50
C ILE A 304 11.41 -18.99 42.32
N ILE A 305 12.67 -19.19 41.90
CA ILE A 305 13.64 -19.99 42.67
C ILE A 305 13.82 -19.38 44.05
N SER A 306 14.02 -18.07 44.12
CA SER A 306 14.24 -17.31 45.35
C SER A 306 13.07 -17.40 46.33
N VAL A 307 11.82 -17.36 45.85
CA VAL A 307 10.61 -17.55 46.67
C VAL A 307 10.51 -18.99 47.17
N CYS A 308 10.83 -19.98 46.33
CA CYS A 308 10.70 -21.40 46.66
C CYS A 308 11.88 -21.95 47.49
N ASN A 309 13.03 -21.27 47.49
CA ASN A 309 14.27 -21.69 48.14
C ASN A 309 14.47 -21.07 49.54
N ASN A 310 13.44 -20.41 50.11
CA ASN A 310 13.43 -19.71 51.41
C ASN A 310 14.54 -18.66 51.63
N GLN A 311 15.45 -18.47 50.67
CA GLN A 311 16.66 -17.66 50.79
C GLN A 311 16.36 -16.15 50.68
N LEU A 312 15.31 -15.79 49.93
CA LEU A 312 14.99 -14.39 49.63
C LEU A 312 13.91 -13.80 50.53
N PHE A 313 13.19 -14.58 51.33
CA PHE A 313 12.17 -14.01 52.22
C PHE A 313 12.80 -13.09 53.28
N GLN A 314 13.91 -13.51 53.88
CA GLN A 314 14.67 -12.70 54.85
C GLN A 314 15.40 -11.52 54.20
N TRP A 315 15.92 -11.67 52.98
CA TRP A 315 16.58 -10.57 52.27
C TRP A 315 15.57 -9.54 51.71
N VAL A 316 14.42 -10.02 51.22
CA VAL A 316 13.31 -9.14 50.80
C VAL A 316 12.73 -8.40 52.00
N GLU A 317 12.49 -9.06 53.13
CA GLU A 317 11.99 -8.41 54.35
C GLU A 317 12.92 -7.30 54.86
N ASN A 318 14.25 -7.49 54.79
CA ASN A 318 15.18 -6.59 55.46
C ASN A 318 15.78 -5.51 54.54
N GLU A 319 16.17 -5.85 53.31
CA GLU A 319 16.95 -4.94 52.45
C GLU A 319 16.09 -4.35 51.31
N PHE A 320 15.24 -5.17 50.69
CA PHE A 320 14.41 -4.71 49.57
C PHE A 320 13.24 -3.83 50.05
N LEU A 321 12.64 -4.14 51.20
CA LEU A 321 11.60 -3.30 51.80
C LEU A 321 12.15 -1.95 52.30
N TRP A 322 13.37 -1.93 52.85
CA TRP A 322 14.07 -0.70 53.25
C TRP A 322 14.32 0.22 52.04
N ALA A 323 14.71 -0.35 50.89
CA ALA A 323 14.90 0.43 49.66
C ALA A 323 13.57 1.00 49.11
N LEU A 324 12.45 0.29 49.27
CA LEU A 324 11.13 0.73 48.79
C LEU A 324 10.46 1.78 49.68
N GLU A 325 10.81 1.87 50.98
CA GLU A 325 10.31 2.93 51.89
C GLU A 325 10.74 4.34 51.47
N HIS A 326 11.84 4.46 50.71
CA HIS A 326 12.38 5.74 50.26
C HIS A 326 11.71 6.27 48.97
N ILE A 327 10.75 5.53 48.38
CA ILE A 327 10.03 5.91 47.17
C ILE A 327 8.66 6.53 47.54
N PRO A 328 8.38 7.81 47.20
CA PRO A 328 7.13 8.48 47.57
C PRO A 328 5.89 7.73 47.06
N GLY A 329 4.95 7.41 47.95
CA GLY A 329 3.70 6.70 47.65
C GLY A 329 3.73 5.18 47.83
N PHE A 330 4.91 4.56 47.93
CA PHE A 330 5.04 3.11 48.13
C PHE A 330 4.83 2.67 49.59
N SER A 331 5.14 3.53 50.56
CA SER A 331 4.97 3.28 52.00
C SER A 331 3.53 2.97 52.42
N ALA A 332 2.53 3.51 51.72
CA ALA A 332 1.11 3.26 51.99
C ALA A 332 0.60 1.88 51.50
N ILE A 333 1.30 1.26 50.55
CA ILE A 333 0.88 0.00 49.90
C ILE A 333 1.69 -1.20 50.46
N LEU A 334 2.87 -0.92 51.02
CA LEU A 334 3.84 -1.90 51.53
C LEU A 334 3.23 -2.94 52.50
N PRO A 335 2.41 -2.57 53.51
CA PRO A 335 1.86 -3.54 54.46
C PRO A 335 0.91 -4.56 53.82
N SER A 336 0.15 -4.14 52.80
CA SER A 336 -0.78 -5.01 52.04
C SER A 336 -0.05 -6.03 51.17
N ILE A 337 1.08 -5.62 50.57
CA ILE A 337 1.93 -6.50 49.77
C ILE A 337 2.60 -7.55 50.65
N ILE A 338 3.10 -7.16 51.83
CA ILE A 338 3.70 -8.07 52.82
C ILE A 338 2.68 -9.13 53.27
N ALA A 339 1.46 -8.72 53.61
CA ALA A 339 0.39 -9.66 54.00
C ALA A 339 0.03 -10.66 52.88
N LYS A 340 -0.01 -10.22 51.61
CA LYS A 340 -0.25 -11.10 50.46
C LYS A 340 0.91 -12.08 50.21
N LEU A 341 2.16 -11.64 50.39
CA LEU A 341 3.34 -12.50 50.31
C LEU A 341 3.35 -13.58 51.40
N HIS A 342 2.98 -13.24 52.64
CA HIS A 342 2.80 -14.21 53.73
C HIS A 342 1.65 -15.20 53.47
N MET A 343 0.52 -14.73 52.92
CA MET A 343 -0.58 -15.61 52.52
C MET A 343 -0.18 -16.58 51.40
N LEU A 344 0.53 -16.09 50.36
CA LEU A 344 1.08 -16.94 49.29
C LEU A 344 2.04 -17.98 49.86
N LYS A 345 2.95 -17.58 50.76
CA LYS A 345 3.87 -18.47 51.45
C LYS A 345 3.14 -19.58 52.22
N GLN A 346 2.12 -19.24 53.01
CA GLN A 346 1.32 -20.23 53.73
C GLN A 346 0.61 -21.19 52.77
N LYS A 347 -0.03 -20.66 51.71
CA LYS A 347 -0.78 -21.46 50.73
C LYS A 347 0.10 -22.40 49.90
N PHE A 348 1.36 -22.04 49.69
CA PHE A 348 2.34 -22.85 48.97
C PHE A 348 3.10 -23.85 49.86
N LEU A 349 3.33 -23.54 51.14
CA LEU A 349 4.04 -24.43 52.08
C LEU A 349 3.13 -25.43 52.80
N SER A 350 1.81 -25.22 52.81
CA SER A 350 0.83 -26.08 53.52
C SER A 350 0.34 -27.29 52.71
N ALA A 351 1.02 -27.70 51.64
CA ALA A 351 0.74 -29.00 51.00
C ALA A 351 1.20 -30.12 51.95
N PRO A 352 0.31 -31.01 52.43
CA PRO A 352 0.64 -31.92 53.52
C PRO A 352 1.60 -33.03 53.09
N VAL A 353 2.48 -33.39 54.04
CA VAL A 353 3.36 -34.56 54.04
C VAL A 353 2.50 -35.84 53.99
N PRO A 354 2.84 -36.88 53.20
CA PRO A 354 2.05 -38.10 53.17
C PRO A 354 2.29 -38.94 54.42
N GLY A 355 1.31 -38.93 55.32
CA GLY A 355 1.09 -39.94 56.34
C GLY A 355 -0.32 -40.50 56.21
N THR A 356 -0.43 -41.75 55.76
CA THR A 356 -1.59 -42.66 55.91
C THR A 356 -2.99 -42.09 55.59
N ALA A 357 -3.44 -42.23 54.35
CA ALA A 357 -4.85 -42.51 54.04
C ALA A 357 -5.01 -42.94 52.56
N GLN A 358 -5.82 -43.96 52.35
CA GLN A 358 -6.08 -44.64 51.09
C GLN A 358 -6.50 -43.69 49.95
N LEU A 359 -5.97 -44.00 48.77
CA LEU A 359 -6.50 -43.74 47.42
C LEU A 359 -7.93 -43.20 47.40
N ASP A 360 -8.06 -41.87 47.37
CA ASP A 360 -9.19 -41.23 46.73
C ASP A 360 -8.72 -40.70 45.37
N ALA A 361 -9.09 -41.45 44.34
CA ALA A 361 -8.73 -41.30 42.94
C ALA A 361 -9.35 -40.04 42.27
N LYS A 362 -9.47 -38.93 43.01
CA LYS A 362 -10.17 -37.69 42.60
C LYS A 362 -9.29 -36.44 42.51
N ALA A 363 -8.04 -36.47 43.00
CA ALA A 363 -7.02 -35.48 42.61
C ALA A 363 -6.33 -35.83 41.27
N LYS A 364 -6.97 -36.73 40.50
CA LYS A 364 -6.56 -37.11 39.14
C LYS A 364 -6.75 -35.91 38.21
N ARG A 365 -5.63 -35.55 37.61
CA ARG A 365 -5.45 -34.62 36.49
C ARG A 365 -5.43 -33.15 36.91
N TRP A 366 -4.29 -32.51 36.61
CA TRP A 366 -4.13 -31.06 36.40
C TRP A 366 -5.49 -30.44 36.10
N ASN A 367 -5.97 -29.54 36.95
CA ASN A 367 -7.38 -29.11 37.01
C ASN A 367 -7.87 -28.74 35.60
N LEU A 368 -8.39 -29.75 34.87
CA LEU A 368 -8.45 -29.69 33.40
C LEU A 368 -9.41 -28.60 32.97
N SER A 369 -10.32 -28.20 33.85
CA SER A 369 -11.25 -27.10 33.67
C SER A 369 -10.51 -25.77 33.38
N PHE A 370 -9.53 -25.35 34.18
CA PHE A 370 -8.89 -24.04 33.97
C PHE A 370 -7.98 -24.02 32.75
N THR A 371 -7.21 -25.10 32.53
CA THR A 371 -6.36 -25.25 31.35
C THR A 371 -7.19 -25.39 30.06
N LEU A 372 -8.31 -26.11 30.09
CA LEU A 372 -9.19 -26.27 28.93
C LEU A 372 -9.87 -24.94 28.59
N ILE A 373 -10.40 -24.23 29.58
CA ILE A 373 -10.99 -22.88 29.40
C ILE A 373 -9.95 -21.93 28.79
N TRP A 374 -8.71 -21.92 29.31
CA TRP A 374 -7.67 -21.04 28.81
C TRP A 374 -7.15 -21.44 27.42
N ASN A 375 -7.05 -22.75 27.13
CA ASN A 375 -6.72 -23.25 25.80
C ASN A 375 -7.78 -22.84 24.77
N THR A 376 -9.06 -22.82 25.15
CA THR A 376 -10.15 -22.31 24.30
C THR A 376 -10.00 -20.82 24.02
N VAL A 377 -9.62 -20.01 25.02
CA VAL A 377 -9.35 -18.57 24.85
C VAL A 377 -8.18 -18.33 23.88
N ILE A 378 -7.06 -19.05 24.02
CA ILE A 378 -5.92 -18.92 23.10
C ILE A 378 -6.30 -19.30 21.66
N TRP A 379 -7.08 -20.38 21.48
CA TRP A 379 -7.59 -20.78 20.16
C TRP A 379 -8.48 -19.73 19.51
N LEU A 380 -9.38 -19.11 20.28
CA LEU A 380 -10.25 -18.03 19.80
C LEU A 380 -9.44 -16.79 19.38
N MET A 381 -8.34 -16.49 20.08
CA MET A 381 -7.47 -15.36 19.75
C MET A 381 -6.64 -15.58 18.48
N ILE A 382 -6.07 -16.77 18.30
CA ILE A 382 -5.36 -17.14 17.05
C ILE A 382 -6.32 -17.11 15.86
N LEU A 383 -7.55 -17.58 16.06
CA LEU A 383 -8.60 -17.53 15.04
C LEU A 383 -8.91 -16.08 14.65
N ASN A 384 -9.10 -15.17 15.62
CA ASN A 384 -9.38 -13.75 15.35
C ASN A 384 -8.23 -13.05 14.57
N PHE A 385 -6.99 -13.37 14.92
CA PHE A 385 -5.83 -12.82 14.21
C PHE A 385 -5.76 -13.29 12.75
N PHE A 386 -6.01 -14.58 12.51
CA PHE A 386 -6.13 -15.15 11.17
C PHE A 386 -7.26 -14.48 10.38
N VAL A 387 -8.42 -14.27 11.00
CA VAL A 387 -9.57 -13.56 10.42
C VAL A 387 -9.19 -12.18 9.86
N LYS A 388 -8.40 -11.39 10.61
CA LYS A 388 -8.01 -10.03 10.20
C LYS A 388 -7.04 -9.98 9.02
N ILE A 389 -6.06 -10.89 8.96
CA ILE A 389 -5.10 -10.96 7.84
C ILE A 389 -5.81 -11.29 6.53
N VAL A 390 -6.71 -12.27 6.58
CA VAL A 390 -7.48 -12.72 5.43
C VAL A 390 -8.31 -11.57 4.87
N THR A 391 -8.93 -10.80 5.76
CA THR A 391 -9.78 -9.65 5.41
C THR A 391 -9.01 -8.53 4.70
N ALA A 392 -7.92 -8.03 5.28
CA ALA A 392 -7.18 -6.90 4.71
C ALA A 392 -6.53 -7.22 3.34
N THR A 393 -6.12 -8.48 3.15
CA THR A 393 -5.47 -8.91 1.91
C THR A 393 -6.48 -8.99 0.75
N ALA A 394 -7.72 -9.39 1.03
CA ALA A 394 -8.80 -9.46 0.06
C ALA A 394 -9.18 -8.09 -0.52
N GLN A 395 -9.30 -7.06 0.33
CA GLN A 395 -9.72 -5.71 -0.07
C GLN A 395 -8.72 -5.02 -1.01
N ARG A 396 -7.43 -5.27 -0.83
CA ARG A 396 -6.36 -4.67 -1.64
C ARG A 396 -6.35 -5.16 -3.09
N TYR A 397 -6.78 -6.41 -3.32
CA TYR A 397 -6.81 -7.02 -4.64
C TYR A 397 -7.83 -6.34 -5.57
N LEU A 398 -9.00 -5.97 -5.03
CA LEU A 398 -10.12 -5.40 -5.80
C LEU A 398 -9.83 -4.04 -6.46
N LYS A 399 -8.88 -3.26 -5.92
CA LYS A 399 -8.60 -1.88 -6.36
C LYS A 399 -7.85 -1.79 -7.70
N LYS A 400 -7.19 -2.86 -8.14
CA LYS A 400 -6.26 -2.81 -9.28
C LYS A 400 -6.95 -2.92 -10.66
N GLN A 401 -8.24 -3.27 -10.70
CA GLN A 401 -8.99 -3.65 -11.90
C GLN A 401 -9.41 -2.52 -12.89
N GLN A 402 -9.11 -1.23 -12.70
CA GLN A 402 -9.95 -0.12 -13.25
C GLN A 402 -9.37 0.86 -14.32
N GLU A 403 -8.34 0.57 -15.13
CA GLU A 403 -7.77 1.55 -16.10
C GLU A 403 -7.49 0.98 -17.52
N LEU A 404 -8.21 1.36 -18.60
CA LEU A 404 -7.96 0.90 -20.00
C LEU A 404 -8.61 1.77 -21.12
N GLU A 405 -7.88 2.54 -21.95
CA GLU A 405 -8.28 2.96 -23.33
C GLU A 405 -7.06 3.27 -24.26
N ASP A 406 -7.18 2.93 -25.56
CA ASP A 406 -6.18 3.03 -26.68
C ASP A 406 -4.91 2.13 -26.64
N PRO A 407 -4.17 1.94 -27.77
CA PRO A 407 -2.98 1.07 -27.84
C PRO A 407 -1.78 1.47 -26.97
N HIS A 408 -1.84 2.67 -26.38
CA HIS A 408 -0.78 3.34 -25.66
C HIS A 408 -1.21 3.83 -24.27
N GLN A 409 -2.42 3.46 -23.82
CA GLN A 409 -2.96 3.81 -22.52
C GLN A 409 -3.06 5.33 -22.34
N SER A 410 -3.38 6.03 -23.44
CA SER A 410 -3.54 7.49 -23.45
C SER A 410 -4.80 7.92 -22.70
N GLU A 411 -4.73 9.03 -21.97
CA GLU A 411 -5.90 9.59 -21.29
C GLU A 411 -6.90 10.22 -22.26
N PHE A 412 -6.39 11.07 -23.17
CA PHE A 412 -7.15 11.57 -24.30
C PHE A 412 -6.84 10.70 -25.52
N ILE A 413 -7.84 10.52 -26.37
CA ILE A 413 -7.75 9.63 -27.52
C ILE A 413 -8.20 10.35 -28.78
N ALA A 414 -7.55 10.06 -29.92
CA ALA A 414 -7.98 10.57 -31.21
C ALA A 414 -9.37 9.99 -31.58
N ASP A 415 -10.12 10.73 -32.40
CA ASP A 415 -11.50 10.36 -32.79
C ASP A 415 -11.60 8.94 -33.38
N CYS A 416 -10.58 8.49 -34.11
CA CYS A 416 -10.54 7.14 -34.68
C CYS A 416 -10.46 6.01 -33.62
N PHE A 417 -10.13 6.34 -32.37
CA PHE A 417 -10.04 5.41 -31.25
C PHE A 417 -11.22 5.54 -30.27
N GLN A 418 -12.15 6.49 -30.46
CA GLN A 418 -13.35 6.72 -29.63
C GLN A 418 -14.44 5.64 -29.81
N ARG A 419 -14.05 4.36 -29.79
CA ARG A 419 -14.90 3.20 -30.03
C ARG A 419 -16.02 3.08 -29.00
N ARG A 420 -15.70 3.36 -27.72
CA ARG A 420 -16.68 3.35 -26.62
C ARG A 420 -17.78 4.38 -26.87
N ALA A 421 -17.39 5.63 -27.16
CA ALA A 421 -18.35 6.70 -27.47
C ALA A 421 -19.20 6.36 -28.70
N TYR A 422 -18.60 5.78 -29.74
CA TYR A 422 -19.35 5.35 -30.94
C TYR A 422 -20.45 4.32 -30.63
N ILE A 423 -20.17 3.32 -29.78
CA ILE A 423 -21.16 2.26 -29.48
C ILE A 423 -22.15 2.63 -28.37
N SER A 424 -21.79 3.50 -27.43
CA SER A 424 -22.62 3.80 -26.25
C SER A 424 -23.20 5.21 -26.22
N GLY A 425 -22.66 6.15 -27.00
CA GLY A 425 -22.93 7.58 -26.89
C GLY A 425 -22.19 8.27 -25.74
N PHE A 426 -21.53 7.52 -24.85
CA PHE A 426 -20.85 8.09 -23.67
C PHE A 426 -19.45 8.63 -23.99
N THR A 427 -19.27 9.93 -23.80
CA THR A 427 -18.09 10.70 -24.22
C THR A 427 -17.09 11.00 -23.11
N GLY A 428 -17.39 10.67 -21.85
CA GLY A 428 -16.49 10.95 -20.72
C GLY A 428 -15.14 10.22 -20.82
N SER A 429 -14.03 10.84 -20.42
CA SER A 429 -12.69 10.25 -20.70
C SER A 429 -12.32 8.97 -19.93
N ALA A 430 -13.16 8.47 -19.02
CA ALA A 430 -12.96 7.16 -18.40
C ALA A 430 -14.23 6.30 -18.46
N GLY A 431 -14.10 5.09 -18.98
CA GLY A 431 -15.13 4.07 -18.84
C GLY A 431 -14.82 2.78 -19.59
N THR A 432 -15.49 1.70 -19.23
CA THR A 432 -15.34 0.39 -19.88
C THR A 432 -16.70 -0.11 -20.32
N ALA A 433 -16.88 -0.26 -21.63
CA ALA A 433 -18.08 -0.82 -22.22
C ALA A 433 -17.92 -2.34 -22.41
N VAL A 434 -18.90 -3.11 -21.93
CA VAL A 434 -18.99 -4.55 -22.15
C VAL A 434 -20.30 -4.89 -22.82
N VAL A 435 -20.21 -5.59 -23.95
CA VAL A 435 -21.35 -6.01 -24.74
C VAL A 435 -21.38 -7.54 -24.80
N THR A 436 -22.53 -8.10 -24.42
CA THR A 436 -22.84 -9.53 -24.54
C THR A 436 -23.91 -9.72 -25.62
N ARG A 437 -24.38 -10.95 -25.84
CA ARG A 437 -25.49 -11.19 -26.78
C ARG A 437 -26.81 -10.56 -26.34
N GLU A 438 -27.02 -10.39 -25.03
CA GLU A 438 -28.31 -9.99 -24.46
C GLU A 438 -28.28 -8.66 -23.70
N LYS A 439 -27.11 -8.21 -23.26
CA LYS A 439 -26.93 -7.04 -22.39
C LYS A 439 -25.73 -6.19 -22.80
N ALA A 440 -25.84 -4.88 -22.58
CA ALA A 440 -24.74 -3.92 -22.67
C ALA A 440 -24.60 -3.16 -21.34
N ALA A 441 -23.39 -3.06 -20.81
CA ALA A 441 -23.11 -2.37 -19.55
C ALA A 441 -21.88 -1.47 -19.69
N LEU A 442 -21.89 -0.33 -19.01
CA LEU A 442 -20.79 0.64 -19.00
C LEU A 442 -20.37 0.99 -17.58
N TRP A 443 -19.12 0.68 -17.24
CA TRP A 443 -18.49 1.11 -15.98
C TRP A 443 -17.84 2.47 -16.16
N THR A 444 -18.06 3.39 -15.24
CA THR A 444 -17.32 4.67 -15.15
C THR A 444 -17.21 5.10 -13.69
N ASP A 445 -16.34 6.06 -13.38
CA ASP A 445 -16.12 6.55 -12.03
C ASP A 445 -16.97 7.78 -11.68
N GLY A 446 -16.89 8.21 -10.41
CA GLY A 446 -17.73 9.26 -9.83
C GLY A 446 -17.69 10.62 -10.55
N ARG A 447 -16.66 10.89 -11.37
CA ARG A 447 -16.56 12.11 -12.19
C ARG A 447 -17.63 12.18 -13.28
N TYR A 448 -18.07 11.02 -13.78
CA TYR A 448 -18.93 10.93 -14.97
C TYR A 448 -20.30 10.32 -14.71
N PHE A 449 -20.69 10.09 -13.45
CA PHE A 449 -21.99 9.51 -13.11
C PHE A 449 -23.16 10.29 -13.73
N LEU A 450 -23.22 11.60 -13.50
CA LEU A 450 -24.27 12.47 -14.02
C LEU A 450 -24.22 12.61 -15.55
N GLN A 451 -23.01 12.55 -16.14
CA GLN A 451 -22.84 12.58 -17.60
C GLN A 451 -23.35 11.29 -18.24
N ALA A 452 -22.96 10.14 -17.71
CA ALA A 452 -23.35 8.83 -18.23
C ALA A 452 -24.87 8.61 -18.14
N GLU A 453 -25.54 9.13 -17.10
CA GLU A 453 -27.01 9.11 -17.03
C GLU A 453 -27.70 9.89 -18.15
N LYS A 454 -27.09 10.98 -18.60
CA LYS A 454 -27.63 11.82 -19.68
C LYS A 454 -27.34 11.25 -21.07
N GLU A 455 -26.14 10.70 -21.27
CA GLU A 455 -25.65 10.28 -22.58
C GLU A 455 -26.00 8.83 -22.95
N LEU A 456 -26.11 7.93 -21.98
CA LEU A 456 -26.36 6.51 -22.26
C LEU A 456 -27.80 6.27 -22.72
N GLY A 457 -27.95 5.51 -23.81
CA GLY A 457 -29.24 5.02 -24.27
C GLY A 457 -29.86 4.00 -23.29
N LYS A 458 -31.18 3.81 -23.37
CA LYS A 458 -31.94 2.91 -22.46
C LYS A 458 -31.50 1.44 -22.49
N GLU A 459 -30.80 1.01 -23.55
CA GLU A 459 -30.26 -0.33 -23.71
C GLU A 459 -28.99 -0.57 -22.85
N TRP A 460 -28.39 0.49 -22.31
CA TRP A 460 -27.17 0.42 -21.51
C TRP A 460 -27.46 0.40 -20.02
N VAL A 461 -26.80 -0.51 -19.31
CA VAL A 461 -26.76 -0.52 -17.85
C VAL A 461 -25.57 0.31 -17.37
N LEU A 462 -25.83 1.46 -16.76
CA LEU A 462 -24.79 2.26 -16.11
C LEU A 462 -24.32 1.58 -14.82
N MET A 463 -23.05 1.18 -14.81
CA MET A 463 -22.36 0.60 -13.66
C MET A 463 -21.53 1.69 -12.98
N ARG A 464 -22.03 2.22 -11.86
CA ARG A 464 -21.36 3.28 -11.11
C ARG A 464 -20.20 2.72 -10.29
N SER A 465 -19.01 2.65 -10.90
CA SER A 465 -17.82 2.07 -10.27
C SER A 465 -17.52 2.73 -8.92
N GLY A 466 -17.31 1.89 -7.90
CA GLY A 466 -17.06 2.36 -6.53
C GLY A 466 -18.32 2.54 -5.67
N ASN A 467 -19.53 2.43 -6.24
CA ASN A 467 -20.76 2.35 -5.44
C ASN A 467 -21.01 0.94 -4.91
N LEU A 468 -21.71 0.86 -3.77
CA LEU A 468 -21.98 -0.40 -3.09
C LEU A 468 -22.86 -1.29 -3.95
N GLY A 469 -22.53 -2.58 -4.00
CA GLY A 469 -23.32 -3.56 -4.74
C GLY A 469 -23.19 -3.48 -6.26
N VAL A 470 -22.40 -2.56 -6.80
CA VAL A 470 -22.07 -2.57 -8.23
C VAL A 470 -20.96 -3.61 -8.47
N PRO A 471 -21.22 -4.68 -9.25
CA PRO A 471 -20.22 -5.72 -9.51
C PRO A 471 -19.05 -5.16 -10.32
N THR A 472 -17.87 -5.76 -10.21
CA THR A 472 -16.80 -5.49 -11.18
C THR A 472 -17.17 -6.02 -12.55
N MET A 473 -16.48 -5.56 -13.60
CA MET A 473 -16.66 -6.07 -14.95
C MET A 473 -16.54 -7.60 -15.01
N ALA A 474 -15.52 -8.17 -14.38
CA ALA A 474 -15.30 -9.62 -14.38
C ALA A 474 -16.34 -10.38 -13.52
N GLU A 475 -16.78 -9.81 -12.40
CA GLU A 475 -17.87 -10.37 -11.61
C GLU A 475 -19.19 -10.40 -12.40
N TRP A 476 -19.51 -9.31 -13.08
CA TRP A 476 -20.70 -9.21 -13.91
C TRP A 476 -20.64 -10.19 -15.09
N LEU A 477 -19.50 -10.30 -15.78
CA LEU A 477 -19.30 -11.29 -16.85
C LEU A 477 -19.55 -12.72 -16.35
N ASN A 478 -19.01 -13.08 -15.18
CA ASN A 478 -19.22 -14.39 -14.56
C ASN A 478 -20.68 -14.64 -14.09
N GLU A 479 -21.46 -13.58 -13.91
CA GLU A 479 -22.87 -13.65 -13.54
C GLU A 479 -23.78 -13.79 -14.77
N VAL A 480 -23.49 -13.05 -15.85
CA VAL A 480 -24.38 -12.95 -17.01
C VAL A 480 -24.07 -13.92 -18.14
N LEU A 481 -22.86 -14.52 -18.17
CA LEU A 481 -22.47 -15.47 -19.21
C LEU A 481 -22.67 -16.92 -18.79
N ASP A 482 -22.98 -17.78 -19.76
CA ASP A 482 -23.01 -19.23 -19.59
C ASP A 482 -21.61 -19.79 -19.31
N ASP A 483 -21.52 -20.82 -18.46
CA ASP A 483 -20.25 -21.49 -18.08
C ASP A 483 -19.46 -21.91 -19.34
N GLY A 484 -18.15 -21.65 -19.36
CA GLY A 484 -17.32 -21.95 -20.53
C GLY A 484 -17.41 -20.96 -21.70
N SER A 485 -18.12 -19.84 -21.55
CA SER A 485 -18.17 -18.77 -22.56
C SER A 485 -16.79 -18.17 -22.89
N ARG A 486 -16.70 -17.55 -24.06
CA ARG A 486 -15.48 -16.88 -24.54
C ARG A 486 -15.68 -15.36 -24.51
N VAL A 487 -14.76 -14.65 -23.85
CA VAL A 487 -14.75 -13.19 -23.77
C VAL A 487 -13.67 -12.66 -24.71
N GLY A 488 -14.08 -11.96 -25.77
CA GLY A 488 -13.17 -11.39 -26.75
C GLY A 488 -12.73 -9.98 -26.36
N VAL A 489 -11.42 -9.71 -26.41
CA VAL A 489 -10.87 -8.36 -26.23
C VAL A 489 -9.88 -8.03 -27.34
N ASP A 490 -9.78 -6.74 -27.67
CA ASP A 490 -8.68 -6.22 -28.49
C ASP A 490 -7.43 -6.11 -27.60
N PRO A 491 -6.37 -6.90 -27.85
CA PRO A 491 -5.21 -6.96 -26.97
C PRO A 491 -4.36 -5.68 -26.99
N PHE A 492 -4.57 -4.77 -27.94
CA PHE A 492 -3.89 -3.47 -27.93
C PHE A 492 -4.51 -2.52 -26.89
N LEU A 493 -5.81 -2.64 -26.60
CA LEU A 493 -6.51 -1.71 -25.71
C LEU A 493 -6.40 -2.07 -24.23
N PHE A 494 -5.80 -3.22 -23.93
CA PHE A 494 -5.60 -3.70 -22.57
C PHE A 494 -4.12 -3.63 -22.20
N SER A 495 -3.79 -3.07 -21.02
CA SER A 495 -2.47 -3.28 -20.44
C SER A 495 -2.25 -4.77 -20.14
N SER A 496 -1.00 -5.21 -20.09
CA SER A 496 -0.66 -6.60 -19.78
C SER A 496 -1.18 -7.01 -18.40
N ASP A 497 -1.07 -6.13 -17.40
CA ASP A 497 -1.61 -6.38 -16.05
C ASP A 497 -3.14 -6.56 -16.10
N ALA A 498 -3.87 -5.64 -16.74
CA ALA A 498 -5.33 -5.68 -16.79
C ALA A 498 -5.88 -6.89 -17.57
N ALA A 499 -5.23 -7.28 -18.68
CA ALA A 499 -5.61 -8.45 -19.44
C ALA A 499 -5.44 -9.75 -18.64
N GLU A 500 -4.33 -9.91 -17.92
CA GLU A 500 -4.11 -11.09 -17.09
C GLU A 500 -5.06 -11.12 -15.90
N GLU A 501 -5.35 -9.96 -15.30
CA GLU A 501 -6.33 -9.85 -14.21
C GLU A 501 -7.74 -10.26 -14.65
N LEU A 502 -8.18 -9.75 -15.81
CA LEU A 502 -9.47 -10.13 -16.39
C LEU A 502 -9.53 -11.64 -16.67
N LYS A 503 -8.48 -12.18 -17.29
CA LYS A 503 -8.36 -13.60 -17.61
C LYS A 503 -8.43 -14.48 -16.36
N GLU A 504 -7.69 -14.12 -15.32
CA GLU A 504 -7.72 -14.83 -14.03
C GLU A 504 -9.13 -14.81 -13.43
N GLU A 505 -9.80 -13.65 -13.44
CA GLU A 505 -11.12 -13.50 -12.82
C GLU A 505 -12.25 -14.23 -13.56
N ILE A 506 -12.31 -14.16 -14.90
CA ILE A 506 -13.37 -14.83 -15.67
C ILE A 506 -13.17 -16.35 -15.73
N SER A 507 -11.93 -16.83 -15.57
CA SER A 507 -11.64 -18.27 -15.53
C SER A 507 -12.33 -19.01 -14.37
N LYS A 508 -12.82 -18.27 -13.36
CA LYS A 508 -13.57 -18.82 -12.21
C LYS A 508 -14.89 -19.49 -12.61
N LYS A 509 -15.44 -19.17 -13.78
CA LYS A 509 -16.60 -19.82 -14.42
C LYS A 509 -16.21 -20.49 -15.75
N ASN A 510 -14.98 -21.01 -15.78
CA ASN A 510 -14.38 -21.66 -16.94
C ASN A 510 -14.39 -20.79 -18.21
N HIS A 511 -14.58 -19.47 -18.11
CA HIS A 511 -14.59 -18.60 -19.28
C HIS A 511 -13.17 -18.44 -19.81
N GLU A 512 -13.05 -18.30 -21.12
CA GLU A 512 -11.78 -18.12 -21.81
C GLU A 512 -11.65 -16.65 -22.28
N LEU A 513 -10.54 -16.00 -21.93
CA LEU A 513 -10.19 -14.71 -22.53
C LEU A 513 -9.53 -14.95 -23.90
N VAL A 514 -10.07 -14.33 -24.94
CA VAL A 514 -9.61 -14.49 -26.33
C VAL A 514 -9.13 -13.15 -26.87
N PHE A 515 -7.87 -13.10 -27.28
CA PHE A 515 -7.31 -11.93 -27.97
C PHE A 515 -7.66 -11.94 -29.46
N VAL A 516 -8.26 -10.85 -29.92
CA VAL A 516 -8.64 -10.65 -31.32
C VAL A 516 -7.67 -9.66 -31.95
N TYR A 517 -6.65 -10.16 -32.66
CA TYR A 517 -5.54 -9.34 -33.17
C TYR A 517 -5.82 -8.66 -34.52
N ASP A 518 -6.52 -9.34 -35.43
CA ASP A 518 -6.54 -8.95 -36.84
C ASP A 518 -7.43 -7.73 -37.12
N PHE A 519 -8.42 -7.47 -36.26
CA PHE A 519 -9.31 -6.32 -36.35
C PHE A 519 -10.05 -6.09 -35.04
N ASN A 520 -10.39 -4.83 -34.77
CA ASN A 520 -11.33 -4.50 -33.72
C ASN A 520 -12.78 -4.69 -34.24
N LEU A 521 -13.65 -5.30 -33.44
CA LEU A 521 -15.04 -5.56 -33.82
C LEU A 521 -15.85 -4.28 -33.99
N VAL A 522 -15.57 -3.25 -33.20
CA VAL A 522 -16.22 -1.94 -33.33
C VAL A 522 -15.85 -1.29 -34.65
N ASP A 523 -14.58 -1.37 -35.06
CA ASP A 523 -14.11 -0.80 -36.34
C ASP A 523 -14.83 -1.43 -37.53
N LYS A 524 -15.19 -2.73 -37.46
CA LYS A 524 -15.94 -3.42 -38.51
C LYS A 524 -17.37 -2.89 -38.68
N VAL A 525 -18.02 -2.53 -37.56
CA VAL A 525 -19.38 -1.99 -37.58
C VAL A 525 -19.37 -0.49 -37.90
N TRP A 526 -18.36 0.24 -37.41
CA TRP A 526 -18.14 1.64 -37.72
C TRP A 526 -17.85 1.86 -39.21
N GLY A 527 -17.21 0.88 -39.86
CA GLY A 527 -17.08 0.83 -41.31
C GLY A 527 -16.35 2.06 -41.88
N GLU A 528 -16.83 2.57 -43.00
CA GLU A 528 -16.22 3.71 -43.69
C GLU A 528 -16.43 5.06 -42.99
N SER A 529 -17.39 5.16 -42.06
CA SER A 529 -17.64 6.39 -41.31
C SER A 529 -16.70 6.56 -40.11
N ARG A 530 -15.84 5.59 -39.84
CA ARG A 530 -14.79 5.71 -38.83
C ARG A 530 -13.81 6.83 -39.23
N PRO A 531 -13.52 7.81 -38.36
CA PRO A 531 -12.50 8.80 -38.63
C PRO A 531 -11.16 8.15 -38.96
N LYS A 532 -10.43 8.72 -39.92
CA LYS A 532 -9.10 8.24 -40.26
C LYS A 532 -8.13 8.57 -39.13
N PRO A 533 -7.10 7.72 -38.90
CA PRO A 533 -6.02 8.09 -38.00
C PRO A 533 -5.40 9.44 -38.37
N PRO A 534 -4.97 10.24 -37.39
CA PRO A 534 -4.34 11.54 -37.64
C PRO A 534 -3.02 11.33 -38.41
N VAL A 535 -2.74 12.23 -39.35
CA VAL A 535 -1.55 12.22 -40.22
C VAL A 535 -0.76 13.53 -40.13
N ARG A 536 -0.81 14.20 -38.98
CA ARG A 536 -0.13 15.49 -38.78
C ARG A 536 1.39 15.29 -38.68
N PRO A 537 2.19 16.25 -39.19
CA PRO A 537 3.65 16.12 -39.18
C PRO A 537 4.22 16.22 -37.76
N ILE A 538 5.29 15.46 -37.51
CA ILE A 538 6.08 15.53 -36.29
C ILE A 538 6.99 16.75 -36.36
N ARG A 539 7.20 17.39 -35.21
CA ARG A 539 8.18 18.48 -35.04
C ARG A 539 9.23 18.14 -34.00
N VAL A 540 10.42 18.69 -34.18
CA VAL A 540 11.47 18.65 -33.16
C VAL A 540 11.11 19.62 -32.03
N HIS A 541 11.29 19.19 -30.78
CA HIS A 541 11.23 20.04 -29.60
C HIS A 541 12.61 20.65 -29.36
N ASP A 542 12.70 21.97 -29.53
CA ASP A 542 13.96 22.71 -29.48
C ASP A 542 14.71 22.46 -28.15
N ILE A 543 16.03 22.28 -28.25
CA ILE A 543 16.91 22.02 -27.11
C ILE A 543 16.85 23.13 -26.06
N LYS A 544 16.56 24.37 -26.46
CA LYS A 544 16.40 25.49 -25.52
C LYS A 544 15.21 25.32 -24.56
N TYR A 545 14.23 24.49 -24.94
CA TYR A 545 13.09 24.12 -24.09
C TYR A 545 13.31 22.76 -23.42
N ALA A 546 13.89 21.81 -24.15
CA ALA A 546 14.13 20.45 -23.64
C ALA A 546 15.24 20.37 -22.58
N GLY A 547 16.24 21.25 -22.64
CA GLY A 547 17.42 21.30 -21.76
C GLY A 547 18.44 20.18 -21.97
N VAL A 548 18.01 18.99 -22.40
CA VAL A 548 18.85 17.81 -22.65
C VAL A 548 18.52 17.20 -24.01
N ASP A 549 19.54 16.89 -24.80
CA ASP A 549 19.37 16.32 -26.13
C ASP A 549 18.97 14.84 -26.09
N ALA A 550 18.38 14.35 -27.20
CA ALA A 550 17.88 12.99 -27.30
C ALA A 550 18.98 11.92 -27.14
N SER A 551 20.20 12.17 -27.65
CA SER A 551 21.33 11.23 -27.54
C SER A 551 21.75 11.05 -26.09
N SER A 552 21.79 12.14 -25.32
CA SER A 552 22.08 12.12 -23.88
C SER A 552 21.00 11.36 -23.10
N LYS A 553 19.71 11.62 -23.37
CA LYS A 553 18.58 10.90 -22.74
C LYS A 553 18.62 9.39 -23.03
N LEU A 554 18.85 9.01 -24.29
CA LEU A 554 19.01 7.61 -24.70
C LEU A 554 20.23 6.95 -24.04
N SER A 555 21.33 7.68 -23.86
CA SER A 555 22.53 7.19 -23.19
C SER A 555 22.28 6.91 -21.71
N SER A 556 21.58 7.81 -21.01
CA SER A 556 21.15 7.57 -19.62
C SER A 556 20.21 6.35 -19.49
N LEU A 557 19.26 6.20 -20.43
CA LEU A 557 18.38 5.03 -20.47
C LEU A 557 19.17 3.72 -20.67
N ARG A 558 20.12 3.70 -21.60
CA ARG A 558 20.99 2.53 -21.86
C ARG A 558 21.83 2.13 -20.66
N ALA A 559 22.31 3.10 -19.86
CA ALA A 559 23.00 2.80 -18.61
C ALA A 559 22.08 2.04 -17.63
N GLY A 560 20.81 2.46 -17.53
CA GLY A 560 19.79 1.75 -16.74
C GLY A 560 19.46 0.35 -17.27
N LEU A 561 19.45 0.14 -18.59
CA LEU A 561 19.30 -1.21 -19.18
C LEU A 561 20.44 -2.13 -18.79
N ALA A 562 21.68 -1.63 -18.88
CA ALA A 562 22.89 -2.38 -18.52
C ALA A 562 22.87 -2.79 -17.04
N GLU A 563 22.50 -1.88 -16.14
CA GLU A 563 22.37 -2.16 -14.70
C GLU A 563 21.31 -3.24 -14.41
N ALA A 564 20.17 -3.20 -15.11
CA ALA A 564 19.11 -4.21 -14.97
C ALA A 564 19.41 -5.53 -15.71
N GLY A 565 20.50 -5.61 -16.47
CA GLY A 565 20.84 -6.78 -17.28
C GLY A 565 19.86 -7.03 -18.44
N CYS A 566 19.16 -5.98 -18.88
CA CYS A 566 18.25 -6.00 -20.03
C CYS A 566 19.04 -5.67 -21.31
N THR A 567 18.61 -6.22 -22.44
CA THR A 567 19.21 -5.90 -23.76
C THR A 567 18.44 -4.82 -24.50
N ALA A 568 17.16 -4.63 -24.14
CA ALA A 568 16.30 -3.62 -24.72
C ALA A 568 15.14 -3.25 -23.79
N ILE A 569 14.51 -2.10 -24.05
CA ILE A 569 13.22 -1.67 -23.49
C ILE A 569 12.24 -1.36 -24.62
N VAL A 570 10.97 -1.69 -24.40
CA VAL A 570 9.87 -1.27 -25.28
C VAL A 570 9.10 -0.18 -24.57
N VAL A 571 9.10 1.02 -25.15
CA VAL A 571 8.38 2.20 -24.65
C VAL A 571 7.09 2.35 -25.45
N THR A 572 5.96 2.27 -24.74
CA THR A 572 4.61 2.33 -25.31
C THR A 572 3.90 3.64 -25.02
N MET A 573 4.19 4.28 -23.89
CA MET A 573 3.60 5.56 -23.51
C MET A 573 4.08 6.68 -24.46
N LEU A 574 3.15 7.43 -25.04
CA LEU A 574 3.46 8.40 -26.10
C LEU A 574 4.25 9.62 -25.60
N ASP A 575 3.96 10.06 -24.38
CA ASP A 575 4.68 11.14 -23.70
C ASP A 575 6.14 10.75 -23.39
N GLU A 576 6.40 9.48 -23.06
CA GLU A 576 7.76 8.96 -22.90
C GLU A 576 8.53 8.93 -24.23
N VAL A 577 7.89 8.50 -25.32
CA VAL A 577 8.49 8.54 -26.66
C VAL A 577 8.83 9.99 -27.06
N ALA A 578 7.86 10.90 -26.88
CA ALA A 578 8.01 12.32 -27.18
C ALA A 578 9.14 12.97 -26.36
N TRP A 579 9.21 12.67 -25.06
CA TRP A 579 10.24 13.22 -24.17
C TRP A 579 11.64 12.67 -24.45
N LEU A 580 11.78 11.35 -24.66
CA LEU A 580 13.09 10.73 -24.94
C LEU A 580 13.72 11.25 -26.23
N LEU A 581 12.90 11.42 -27.26
CA LEU A 581 13.38 11.79 -28.59
C LEU A 581 13.34 13.29 -28.86
N ASN A 582 12.91 14.12 -27.89
CA ASN A 582 12.63 15.54 -28.10
C ASN A 582 11.76 15.76 -29.35
N LEU A 583 10.68 15.00 -29.46
CA LEU A 583 9.69 15.14 -30.52
C LEU A 583 8.37 15.61 -29.93
N ARG A 584 7.57 16.32 -30.72
CA ARG A 584 6.18 16.63 -30.41
C ARG A 584 5.32 16.37 -31.65
N GLY A 585 4.06 16.08 -31.39
CA GLY A 585 3.05 15.85 -32.42
C GLY A 585 1.75 16.54 -32.06
N ASP A 586 0.71 16.18 -32.79
CA ASP A 586 -0.64 16.71 -32.64
C ASP A 586 -1.64 15.65 -33.15
N ASP A 587 -1.35 14.39 -32.76
CA ASP A 587 -2.21 13.25 -33.07
C ASP A 587 -3.35 13.12 -32.05
N ILE A 588 -3.08 13.51 -30.81
CA ILE A 588 -4.04 13.44 -29.70
C ILE A 588 -4.44 14.87 -29.36
N PRO A 589 -5.74 15.20 -29.37
CA PRO A 589 -6.22 16.51 -28.94
C PRO A 589 -5.64 16.88 -27.57
N HIS A 590 -5.21 18.13 -27.44
CA HIS A 590 -4.68 18.70 -26.21
C HIS A 590 -3.36 18.14 -25.66
N SER A 591 -2.84 17.05 -26.24
CA SER A 591 -1.59 16.41 -25.83
C SER A 591 -0.61 16.41 -27.00
N PRO A 592 0.54 17.13 -26.92
CA PRO A 592 1.43 17.33 -28.06
C PRO A 592 2.32 16.09 -28.34
N VAL A 593 1.69 14.94 -28.52
CA VAL A 593 2.31 13.63 -28.73
C VAL A 593 1.94 13.06 -30.11
N VAL A 594 2.63 11.99 -30.51
CA VAL A 594 2.43 11.29 -31.78
C VAL A 594 2.26 9.80 -31.50
N TYR A 595 1.33 9.13 -32.19
CA TYR A 595 1.17 7.68 -32.11
C TYR A 595 2.44 6.98 -32.59
N ALA A 596 3.19 6.43 -31.64
CA ALA A 596 4.46 5.78 -31.91
C ALA A 596 4.84 4.77 -30.82
N TYR A 597 5.64 3.77 -31.19
CA TYR A 597 6.39 2.94 -30.26
C TYR A 597 7.88 3.22 -30.38
N LEU A 598 8.63 3.03 -29.30
CA LEU A 598 10.09 3.13 -29.34
C LEU A 598 10.71 1.88 -28.72
N ILE A 599 11.64 1.26 -29.44
CA ILE A 599 12.49 0.20 -28.91
C ILE A 599 13.89 0.76 -28.77
N VAL A 600 14.43 0.75 -27.55
CA VAL A 600 15.82 1.16 -27.28
C VAL A 600 16.62 -0.07 -26.90
N GLU A 601 17.63 -0.38 -27.69
CA GLU A 601 18.61 -1.42 -27.43
C GLU A 601 19.92 -0.80 -26.90
N ASN A 602 20.84 -1.64 -26.45
CA ASN A 602 22.14 -1.19 -25.91
C ASN A 602 22.92 -0.26 -26.87
N ASN A 603 22.83 -0.49 -28.18
CA ASN A 603 23.61 0.26 -29.19
C ASN A 603 22.77 0.86 -30.32
N SER A 604 21.45 0.66 -30.32
CA SER A 604 20.54 1.08 -31.39
C SER A 604 19.20 1.53 -30.78
N ALA A 605 18.42 2.29 -31.54
CA ALA A 605 17.04 2.61 -31.19
C ALA A 605 16.20 2.62 -32.47
N ARG A 606 14.93 2.18 -32.38
CA ARG A 606 13.98 2.15 -33.49
C ARG A 606 12.66 2.81 -33.08
N LEU A 607 12.29 3.86 -33.79
CA LEU A 607 11.00 4.54 -33.67
C LEU A 607 10.02 3.94 -34.68
N PHE A 608 8.90 3.41 -34.19
CA PHE A 608 7.82 2.87 -35.00
C PHE A 608 6.71 3.92 -35.10
N VAL A 609 6.56 4.53 -36.26
CA VAL A 609 5.63 5.64 -36.49
C VAL A 609 5.14 5.61 -37.94
N ASP A 610 4.06 6.33 -38.25
CA ASP A 610 3.65 6.53 -39.64
C ASP A 610 4.70 7.40 -40.35
N ASN A 611 5.40 6.81 -41.32
CA ASN A 611 6.47 7.45 -42.08
C ASN A 611 6.01 8.74 -42.79
N SER A 612 4.72 8.87 -43.12
CA SER A 612 4.19 10.09 -43.75
C SER A 612 4.24 11.32 -42.85
N LYS A 613 4.38 11.12 -41.53
CA LYS A 613 4.47 12.19 -40.53
C LYS A 613 5.90 12.71 -40.33
N VAL A 614 6.90 11.99 -40.84
CA VAL A 614 8.31 12.27 -40.55
C VAL A 614 8.86 13.24 -41.59
N THR A 615 9.20 14.45 -41.15
CA THR A 615 9.80 15.49 -42.00
C THR A 615 11.32 15.33 -42.13
N ASP A 616 11.94 15.98 -43.13
CA ASP A 616 13.40 15.93 -43.31
C ASP A 616 14.17 16.42 -42.08
N GLU A 617 13.66 17.44 -41.39
CA GLU A 617 14.22 17.94 -40.13
C GLU A 617 14.23 16.84 -39.05
N VAL A 618 13.11 16.11 -38.91
CA VAL A 618 12.99 15.02 -37.94
C VAL A 618 13.89 13.84 -38.33
N ILE A 619 14.06 13.53 -39.62
CA ILE A 619 14.98 12.49 -40.09
C ILE A 619 16.41 12.84 -39.66
N VAL A 620 16.86 14.08 -39.89
CA VAL A 620 18.21 14.52 -39.51
C VAL A 620 18.38 14.48 -37.99
N HIS A 621 17.40 14.97 -37.23
CA HIS A 621 17.41 14.94 -35.77
C HIS A 621 17.52 13.51 -35.21
N LEU A 622 16.71 12.58 -35.71
CA LEU A 622 16.73 11.18 -35.29
C LEU A 622 18.02 10.47 -35.72
N ALA A 623 18.53 10.75 -36.91
CA ALA A 623 19.80 10.20 -37.38
C ALA A 623 20.97 10.64 -36.49
N ASN A 624 21.01 11.92 -36.08
CA ASN A 624 22.00 12.44 -35.14
C ASN A 624 21.92 11.77 -33.76
N ALA A 625 20.73 11.30 -33.36
CA ALA A 625 20.52 10.54 -32.13
C ALA A 625 20.71 9.01 -32.28
N GLY A 626 21.04 8.52 -33.49
CA GLY A 626 21.18 7.10 -33.76
C GLY A 626 19.87 6.32 -33.69
N VAL A 627 18.75 6.96 -34.06
CA VAL A 627 17.40 6.39 -34.05
C VAL A 627 16.94 6.11 -35.49
N GLU A 628 16.56 4.86 -35.73
CA GLU A 628 16.05 4.40 -37.01
C GLU A 628 14.51 4.48 -37.06
N VAL A 629 13.94 4.93 -38.17
CA VAL A 629 12.49 4.99 -38.37
C VAL A 629 11.96 3.71 -39.01
N ARG A 630 10.82 3.22 -38.51
CA ARG A 630 10.10 2.04 -38.98
C ARG A 630 8.59 2.33 -39.07
N PRO A 631 7.86 1.65 -39.98
CA PRO A 631 6.41 1.78 -40.03
C PRO A 631 5.75 1.31 -38.72
N TYR A 632 4.76 2.06 -38.25
CA TYR A 632 4.06 1.84 -36.97
C TYR A 632 3.56 0.40 -36.76
N ASP A 633 2.97 -0.19 -37.80
CA ASP A 633 2.36 -1.53 -37.80
C ASP A 633 3.37 -2.69 -37.72
N THR A 634 4.66 -2.41 -37.95
CA THR A 634 5.72 -3.44 -37.92
C THR A 634 6.20 -3.80 -36.51
N ILE A 635 5.69 -3.13 -35.46
CA ILE A 635 6.10 -3.34 -34.07
C ILE A 635 6.00 -4.81 -33.63
N LEU A 636 4.88 -5.49 -33.91
CA LEU A 636 4.71 -6.88 -33.48
C LEU A 636 5.68 -7.84 -34.18
N SER A 637 5.99 -7.60 -35.46
CA SER A 637 6.97 -8.37 -36.22
C SER A 637 8.38 -8.20 -35.65
N GLU A 638 8.72 -6.98 -35.23
CA GLU A 638 9.99 -6.71 -34.55
C GLU A 638 10.07 -7.42 -33.20
N ILE A 639 8.99 -7.40 -32.41
CA ILE A 639 8.92 -8.11 -31.13
C ILE A 639 9.14 -9.62 -31.31
N GLU A 640 8.58 -10.23 -32.37
CA GLU A 640 8.86 -11.63 -32.71
C GLU A 640 10.35 -11.85 -33.05
N ARG A 641 10.94 -10.97 -33.87
CA ARG A 641 12.37 -11.02 -34.21
C ARG A 641 13.26 -10.91 -32.96
N MET A 642 12.91 -10.04 -32.01
CA MET A 642 13.65 -9.91 -30.76
C MET A 642 13.56 -11.17 -29.89
N ALA A 643 12.40 -11.84 -29.87
CA ALA A 643 12.25 -13.13 -29.19
C ALA A 643 13.15 -14.20 -29.81
N GLU A 644 13.28 -14.24 -31.14
CA GLU A 644 14.21 -15.12 -31.86
C GLU A 644 15.67 -14.82 -31.54
N GLN A 645 16.01 -13.54 -31.33
CA GLN A 645 17.33 -13.10 -30.91
C GLN A 645 17.61 -13.28 -29.41
N LYS A 646 16.69 -13.92 -28.68
CA LYS A 646 16.82 -14.19 -27.24
C LYS A 646 16.98 -12.89 -26.42
N ALA A 647 16.32 -11.81 -26.86
CA ALA A 647 16.37 -10.53 -26.19
C ALA A 647 15.85 -10.62 -24.75
N LYS A 648 16.42 -9.80 -23.87
CA LYS A 648 15.91 -9.56 -22.52
C LYS A 648 15.22 -8.20 -22.49
N LEU A 649 13.89 -8.22 -22.50
CA LEU A 649 13.09 -7.00 -22.61
C LEU A 649 12.75 -6.45 -21.23
N TRP A 650 13.00 -5.16 -21.02
CA TRP A 650 12.36 -4.40 -19.96
C TRP A 650 10.97 -3.99 -20.46
N LEU A 651 9.93 -4.37 -19.71
CA LEU A 651 8.55 -3.99 -20.00
C LEU A 651 7.89 -3.43 -18.75
N ASP A 652 7.16 -2.33 -18.89
CA ASP A 652 6.26 -1.84 -17.85
C ASP A 652 4.89 -2.52 -18.02
N SER A 653 4.53 -3.46 -17.15
CA SER A 653 3.30 -4.23 -17.32
C SER A 653 2.02 -3.42 -17.13
N SER A 654 2.13 -2.23 -16.53
CA SER A 654 0.99 -1.33 -16.33
C SER A 654 0.65 -0.51 -17.57
N SER A 655 1.62 -0.28 -18.47
CA SER A 655 1.47 0.55 -19.67
C SER A 655 1.79 -0.16 -20.98
N VAL A 656 2.42 -1.33 -20.97
CA VAL A 656 2.58 -2.13 -22.19
C VAL A 656 1.27 -2.84 -22.49
N ASN A 657 0.80 -2.75 -23.73
CA ASN A 657 -0.39 -3.48 -24.12
C ASN A 657 -0.16 -5.01 -24.15
N ALA A 658 -1.24 -5.75 -23.95
CA ALA A 658 -1.24 -7.21 -23.91
C ALA A 658 -0.81 -7.82 -25.25
N ALA A 659 -1.02 -7.12 -26.37
CA ALA A 659 -0.60 -7.57 -27.70
C ALA A 659 0.91 -7.79 -27.78
N ILE A 660 1.72 -6.82 -27.34
CA ILE A 660 3.19 -6.90 -27.34
C ILE A 660 3.67 -8.07 -26.46
N VAL A 661 3.16 -8.15 -25.23
CA VAL A 661 3.60 -9.18 -24.26
C VAL A 661 3.25 -10.59 -24.75
N SER A 662 1.99 -10.79 -25.15
CA SER A 662 1.50 -12.08 -25.64
C SER A 662 2.24 -12.53 -26.90
N LYS A 663 2.52 -11.60 -27.84
CA LYS A 663 3.28 -11.88 -29.06
C LYS A 663 4.72 -12.30 -28.74
N PHE A 664 5.40 -11.58 -27.84
CA PHE A 664 6.74 -11.93 -27.39
C PHE A 664 6.79 -13.32 -26.75
N MET A 665 5.87 -13.60 -25.81
CA MET A 665 5.77 -14.89 -25.11
C MET A 665 5.49 -16.04 -26.09
N SER A 666 4.54 -15.86 -27.02
CA SER A 666 4.21 -16.86 -28.04
C SER A 666 5.40 -17.19 -28.94
N ALA A 667 6.18 -16.17 -29.34
CA ALA A 667 7.39 -16.36 -30.13
C ALA A 667 8.49 -17.09 -29.35
N CYS A 668 8.67 -16.77 -28.07
CA CYS A 668 9.59 -17.49 -27.18
C CYS A 668 9.24 -18.99 -27.10
N ASP A 669 7.97 -19.32 -26.90
CA ASP A 669 7.48 -20.69 -26.84
C ASP A 669 7.69 -21.47 -28.14
N LYS A 670 7.44 -20.83 -29.29
CA LYS A 670 7.71 -21.41 -30.62
C LYS A 670 9.19 -21.72 -30.81
N ASN A 671 10.07 -20.82 -30.37
CA ASN A 671 11.52 -21.02 -30.45
C ASN A 671 11.98 -22.18 -29.57
N ILE A 672 11.49 -22.29 -28.33
CA ILE A 672 11.79 -23.43 -27.45
C ILE A 672 11.38 -24.75 -28.12
N LYS A 673 10.19 -24.80 -28.74
CA LYS A 673 9.70 -26.00 -29.46
C LYS A 673 10.55 -26.34 -30.68
N LYS A 674 11.04 -25.35 -31.44
CA LYS A 674 11.84 -25.53 -32.67
C LYS A 674 13.27 -26.03 -32.41
N PHE A 675 13.89 -25.58 -31.32
CA PHE A 675 15.26 -26.00 -30.95
C PHE A 675 15.30 -27.27 -30.09
N GLY A 676 14.18 -27.67 -29.46
CA GLY A 676 14.06 -28.89 -28.65
C GLY A 676 13.97 -30.21 -29.45
N THR A 677 13.76 -30.18 -30.77
CA THR A 677 13.52 -31.37 -31.60
C THR A 677 14.76 -31.98 -32.27
N ASN A 678 15.98 -31.44 -32.05
CA ASN A 678 17.21 -31.98 -32.65
C ASN A 678 18.00 -32.97 -31.77
N GLY A 679 17.45 -33.41 -30.63
CA GLY A 679 18.04 -34.47 -29.78
C GLY A 679 17.26 -35.80 -29.91
N LYS A 680 17.84 -36.79 -30.61
CA LYS A 680 17.25 -38.13 -30.83
C LYS A 680 16.92 -38.89 -29.52
N ASN A 681 15.74 -39.52 -29.53
CA ASN A 681 15.33 -40.78 -28.88
C ASN A 681 15.67 -41.02 -27.40
N ARG A 682 14.63 -40.99 -26.54
CA ARG A 682 14.33 -42.09 -25.59
C ARG A 682 12.87 -42.05 -25.13
N ASN A 683 12.21 -43.20 -25.27
CA ASN A 683 10.84 -43.51 -24.85
C ASN A 683 10.54 -43.04 -23.42
N VAL A 684 9.53 -42.18 -23.23
CA VAL A 684 8.74 -42.12 -21.99
C VAL A 684 7.28 -41.87 -22.35
N LYS A 685 6.40 -42.73 -21.80
CA LYS A 685 4.94 -42.69 -21.93
C LYS A 685 4.36 -41.34 -21.47
N THR A 686 3.36 -40.91 -22.22
CA THR A 686 2.50 -39.75 -22.01
C THR A 686 1.77 -39.76 -20.66
N SER A 687 1.95 -38.71 -19.87
CA SER A 687 0.96 -38.22 -18.89
C SER A 687 0.68 -36.75 -19.18
N LYS A 688 -0.61 -36.42 -19.29
CA LYS A 688 -1.16 -35.07 -19.50
C LYS A 688 -0.93 -34.26 -18.21
N ASP A 689 0.03 -33.34 -18.20
CA ASP A 689 0.12 -32.26 -17.22
C ASP A 689 0.97 -31.10 -17.78
N ASN A 690 0.54 -29.87 -17.45
CA ASN A 690 0.97 -28.54 -17.89
C ASN A 690 2.46 -28.33 -18.28
N PRO A 691 2.77 -27.68 -19.43
CA PRO A 691 4.14 -27.39 -19.84
C PRO A 691 4.65 -26.02 -19.35
N LEU A 692 4.61 -25.75 -18.05
CA LEU A 692 5.13 -24.50 -17.46
C LEU A 692 5.99 -24.71 -16.20
N VAL A 693 6.72 -25.81 -16.07
CA VAL A 693 7.82 -25.91 -15.07
C VAL A 693 8.86 -26.94 -15.54
N LYS A 694 10.03 -26.52 -16.07
CA LYS A 694 11.29 -27.27 -15.98
C LYS A 694 12.54 -26.38 -15.96
N SER A 695 13.18 -26.38 -14.78
CA SER A 695 14.62 -26.37 -14.45
C SER A 695 15.56 -25.27 -14.99
N HIS A 696 16.04 -24.42 -14.07
CA HIS A 696 17.36 -23.78 -14.16
C HIS A 696 18.41 -24.67 -13.47
N ASP A 697 19.15 -25.42 -14.26
CA ASP A 697 20.57 -25.71 -13.99
C ASP A 697 21.29 -25.61 -15.33
N ALA A 698 21.43 -24.35 -15.77
CA ALA A 698 22.33 -23.84 -16.79
C ALA A 698 22.08 -22.33 -16.87
N LYS A 699 23.11 -21.53 -17.14
CA LYS A 699 22.96 -20.15 -17.63
C LYS A 699 21.87 -20.15 -18.72
N SER A 700 20.69 -19.61 -18.44
CA SER A 700 19.62 -19.55 -19.42
C SER A 700 19.93 -18.46 -20.43
N GLU A 701 20.62 -18.84 -21.50
CA GLU A 701 20.79 -18.06 -22.73
C GLU A 701 19.49 -18.08 -23.56
N GLY A 702 18.37 -17.63 -22.95
CA GLY A 702 17.05 -17.58 -23.58
C GLY A 702 16.38 -16.20 -23.39
N PRO A 703 15.39 -15.86 -24.23
CA PRO A 703 14.64 -14.63 -24.10
C PRO A 703 13.92 -14.58 -22.74
N SER A 704 13.88 -13.40 -22.12
CA SER A 704 13.21 -13.20 -20.83
C SER A 704 12.66 -11.78 -20.71
N VAL A 705 11.66 -11.59 -19.86
CA VAL A 705 11.11 -10.25 -19.56
C VAL A 705 11.48 -9.82 -18.14
N TYR A 706 11.87 -8.55 -18.01
CA TYR A 706 12.04 -7.85 -16.75
C TYR A 706 10.90 -6.84 -16.58
N TYR A 707 9.94 -7.16 -15.72
CA TYR A 707 8.79 -6.29 -15.46
C TYR A 707 9.11 -5.25 -14.39
N LYS A 708 9.11 -3.97 -14.78
CA LYS A 708 9.29 -2.83 -13.87
C LYS A 708 8.79 -1.54 -14.54
N VAL A 709 8.36 -0.58 -13.73
CA VAL A 709 7.97 0.76 -14.21
C VAL A 709 9.05 1.35 -15.11
N SER A 710 8.63 2.02 -16.18
CA SER A 710 9.57 2.65 -17.11
C SER A 710 10.47 3.66 -16.37
N PRO A 711 11.80 3.60 -16.53
CA PRO A 711 12.70 4.59 -15.94
C PRO A 711 12.50 5.99 -16.54
N VAL A 712 11.89 6.08 -17.73
CA VAL A 712 11.58 7.34 -18.40
C VAL A 712 10.50 8.11 -17.65
N THR A 713 9.47 7.42 -17.13
CA THR A 713 8.39 8.02 -16.33
C THR A 713 8.97 8.84 -15.17
N HIS A 714 9.93 8.27 -14.43
CA HIS A 714 10.60 8.97 -13.34
C HIS A 714 11.53 10.07 -13.83
N ALA A 715 12.28 9.86 -14.91
CA ALA A 715 13.22 10.86 -15.42
C ALA A 715 12.51 12.15 -15.84
N LYS A 716 11.43 12.06 -16.61
CA LYS A 716 10.67 13.24 -17.09
C LYS A 716 9.86 13.94 -16.00
N SER A 717 9.53 13.22 -14.92
CA SER A 717 8.77 13.80 -13.81
C SER A 717 9.49 14.93 -13.08
N VAL A 718 10.84 14.92 -13.11
CA VAL A 718 11.73 15.90 -12.48
C VAL A 718 12.26 16.84 -13.58
N LYS A 719 11.79 18.09 -13.56
CA LYS A 719 12.03 19.05 -14.63
C LYS A 719 13.42 19.65 -14.47
N ASN A 720 14.16 19.73 -15.57
CA ASN A 720 15.42 20.47 -15.59
C ASN A 720 15.15 21.99 -15.68
N GLU A 721 16.20 22.81 -15.54
CA GLU A 721 16.05 24.27 -15.53
C GLU A 721 15.42 24.85 -16.80
N ALA A 722 15.70 24.28 -17.98
CA ALA A 722 15.10 24.77 -19.23
C ALA A 722 13.60 24.44 -19.31
N GLU A 723 13.22 23.22 -18.91
CA GLU A 723 11.82 22.81 -18.80
C GLU A 723 11.07 23.68 -17.77
N LEU A 724 11.69 23.96 -16.62
CA LEU A 724 11.11 24.79 -15.56
C LEU A 724 10.95 26.25 -15.99
N GLU A 725 11.94 26.82 -16.68
CA GLU A 725 11.85 28.19 -17.21
C GLU A 725 10.75 28.31 -18.27
N GLY A 726 10.61 27.29 -19.13
CA GLY A 726 9.48 27.20 -20.08
C GLY A 726 8.13 27.12 -19.37
N MET A 727 8.03 26.35 -18.29
CA MET A 727 6.82 26.29 -17.45
C MET A 727 6.52 27.66 -16.80
N ARG A 728 7.50 28.35 -16.22
CA ARG A 728 7.31 29.70 -15.65
C ARG A 728 6.86 30.71 -16.71
N SER A 729 7.50 30.71 -17.87
CA SER A 729 7.23 31.63 -18.97
C SER A 729 5.85 31.39 -19.62
N SER A 730 5.43 30.13 -19.76
CA SER A 730 4.09 29.77 -20.25
C SER A 730 2.99 30.18 -19.28
N HIS A 731 3.16 29.93 -17.98
CA HIS A 731 2.20 30.35 -16.97
C HIS A 731 2.06 31.87 -16.87
N LEU A 732 3.14 32.63 -17.07
CA LEU A 732 3.05 34.09 -17.08
C LEU A 732 2.24 34.61 -18.27
N ARG A 733 2.44 34.06 -19.47
CA ARG A 733 1.63 34.39 -20.66
C ARG A 733 0.17 33.98 -20.47
N ASP A 734 -0.07 32.81 -19.91
CA ASP A 734 -1.43 32.32 -19.65
C ASP A 734 -2.15 33.20 -18.62
N ALA A 735 -1.42 33.69 -17.60
CA ALA A 735 -1.95 34.65 -16.63
C ALA A 735 -2.35 35.98 -17.27
N VAL A 736 -1.62 36.46 -18.28
CA VAL A 736 -2.01 37.66 -19.05
C VAL A 736 -3.31 37.40 -19.81
N ALA A 737 -3.41 36.27 -20.53
CA ALA A 737 -4.64 35.90 -21.24
C ALA A 737 -5.85 35.80 -20.29
N LEU A 738 -5.67 35.17 -19.12
CA LEU A 738 -6.71 35.04 -18.12
C LEU A 738 -7.08 36.38 -17.48
N ALA A 739 -6.13 37.28 -17.23
CA ALA A 739 -6.43 38.61 -16.70
C ALA A 739 -7.28 39.44 -17.69
N GLU A 740 -6.93 39.42 -18.98
CA GLU A 740 -7.72 40.08 -20.03
C GLU A 740 -9.12 39.44 -20.15
N PHE A 741 -9.20 38.11 -20.12
CA PHE A 741 -10.44 37.37 -20.19
C PHE A 741 -11.38 37.67 -19.01
N TRP A 742 -10.88 37.62 -17.77
CA TRP A 742 -11.71 37.85 -16.57
C TRP A 742 -12.21 39.29 -16.52
N SER A 743 -11.37 40.27 -16.89
CA SER A 743 -11.79 41.67 -17.01
C SER A 743 -12.88 41.83 -18.06
N TRP A 744 -12.72 41.20 -19.22
CA TRP A 744 -13.74 41.22 -20.29
C TRP A 744 -15.06 40.59 -19.83
N LEU A 745 -15.01 39.40 -19.21
CA LEU A 745 -16.21 38.69 -18.79
C LEU A 745 -17.00 39.47 -17.74
N GLU A 746 -16.31 40.04 -16.74
CA GLU A 746 -16.94 40.90 -15.73
C GLU A 746 -17.62 42.12 -16.36
N GLU A 747 -16.97 42.80 -17.32
CA GLU A 747 -17.56 43.94 -18.04
C GLU A 747 -18.80 43.56 -18.85
N GLU A 748 -18.79 42.42 -19.54
CA GLU A 748 -19.92 42.00 -20.36
C GLU A 748 -21.13 41.58 -19.51
N ILE A 749 -20.89 40.92 -18.38
CA ILE A 749 -21.94 40.57 -17.42
C ILE A 749 -22.54 41.84 -16.80
N LEU A 750 -21.71 42.83 -16.44
CA LEU A 750 -22.19 44.14 -15.96
C LEU A 750 -23.03 44.91 -17.00
N LYS A 751 -22.78 44.68 -18.29
CA LYS A 751 -23.58 45.22 -19.40
C LYS A 751 -24.86 44.41 -19.68
N ASN A 752 -25.10 43.32 -18.95
CA ASN A 752 -26.20 42.37 -19.18
C ASN A 752 -26.17 41.76 -20.60
N VAL A 753 -24.98 41.41 -21.09
CA VAL A 753 -24.85 40.64 -22.32
C VAL A 753 -25.08 39.17 -22.01
N ASP A 754 -26.06 38.55 -22.68
CA ASP A 754 -26.32 37.13 -22.57
C ASP A 754 -25.19 36.33 -23.24
N LEU A 755 -24.30 35.74 -22.44
CA LEU A 755 -23.20 34.90 -22.89
C LEU A 755 -23.45 33.45 -22.47
N THR A 756 -23.38 32.53 -23.42
CA THR A 756 -23.45 31.09 -23.14
C THR A 756 -22.11 30.56 -22.61
N GLU A 757 -22.14 29.46 -21.85
CA GLU A 757 -20.92 28.77 -21.39
C GLU A 757 -19.94 28.45 -22.54
N VAL A 758 -20.47 28.12 -23.74
CA VAL A 758 -19.68 27.85 -24.95
C VAL A 758 -18.99 29.12 -25.47
N GLU A 759 -19.71 30.23 -25.55
CA GLU A 759 -19.15 31.51 -26.00
C GLU A 759 -18.07 32.02 -25.04
N VAL A 760 -18.26 31.81 -23.73
CA VAL A 760 -17.26 32.13 -22.72
C VAL A 760 -15.99 31.28 -22.91
N SER A 761 -16.12 29.97 -23.09
CA SER A 761 -14.99 29.07 -23.40
C SER A 761 -14.25 29.49 -24.67
N GLN A 762 -15.00 29.80 -25.75
CA GLN A 762 -14.43 30.24 -27.03
C GLN A 762 -13.68 31.56 -26.88
N LYS A 763 -14.21 32.50 -26.08
CA LYS A 763 -13.54 33.78 -25.86
C LYS A 763 -12.21 33.61 -25.12
N LEU A 764 -12.15 32.75 -24.11
CA LEU A 764 -10.89 32.46 -23.43
C LEU A 764 -9.84 31.87 -24.40
N LEU A 765 -10.27 30.96 -25.28
CA LEU A 765 -9.41 30.43 -26.32
C LEU A 765 -8.86 31.53 -27.24
N ASP A 766 -9.68 32.52 -27.62
CA ASP A 766 -9.24 33.65 -28.43
C ASP A 766 -8.20 34.52 -27.72
N PHE A 767 -8.30 34.70 -26.39
CA PHE A 767 -7.27 35.39 -25.61
C PHE A 767 -5.96 34.60 -25.52
N ARG A 768 -6.04 33.27 -25.33
CA ARG A 768 -4.86 32.39 -25.32
C ARG A 768 -4.16 32.32 -26.68
N LYS A 769 -4.90 32.28 -27.79
CA LYS A 769 -4.35 32.30 -29.16
C LYS A 769 -3.50 33.53 -29.48
N LYS A 770 -3.71 34.65 -28.76
CA LYS A 770 -2.89 35.86 -28.91
C LYS A 770 -1.52 35.74 -28.23
N GLN A 771 -1.39 34.81 -27.28
CA GLN A 771 -0.14 34.63 -26.54
C GLN A 771 0.90 33.95 -27.43
N ALA A 772 2.13 34.45 -27.38
CA ALA A 772 3.24 33.88 -28.16
C ALA A 772 3.41 32.39 -27.83
N GLY A 773 3.67 31.56 -28.83
CA GLY A 773 3.96 30.13 -28.62
C GLY A 773 2.78 29.27 -28.18
N PHE A 774 1.54 29.78 -28.18
CA PHE A 774 0.33 28.97 -28.02
C PHE A 774 0.25 27.90 -29.12
N ILE A 775 -0.13 26.68 -28.75
CA ILE A 775 -0.29 25.53 -29.67
C ILE A 775 -1.75 25.10 -29.69
N ASP A 776 -2.28 24.72 -28.53
CA ASP A 776 -3.66 24.27 -28.33
C ASP A 776 -4.05 24.47 -26.86
N THR A 777 -5.29 24.18 -26.52
CA THR A 777 -5.71 23.94 -25.13
C THR A 777 -5.05 22.67 -24.58
N SER A 778 -4.82 22.57 -23.26
CA SER A 778 -4.23 21.36 -22.63
C SER A 778 -5.28 20.31 -22.22
N PHE A 779 -6.56 20.68 -22.28
CA PHE A 779 -7.75 19.84 -22.23
C PHE A 779 -8.97 20.68 -22.67
N GLU A 780 -10.12 20.04 -22.89
CA GLU A 780 -11.38 20.74 -23.15
C GLU A 780 -11.77 21.66 -21.98
N THR A 781 -11.92 22.96 -22.23
CA THR A 781 -12.33 23.94 -21.20
C THR A 781 -13.67 23.56 -20.57
N ILE A 782 -13.65 23.39 -19.24
CA ILE A 782 -14.84 23.20 -18.41
C ILE A 782 -15.35 24.59 -18.04
N SER A 783 -16.50 24.97 -18.59
CA SER A 783 -17.18 26.25 -18.30
C SER A 783 -18.56 25.92 -17.76
N GLY A 784 -18.70 25.86 -16.44
CA GLY A 784 -19.88 25.37 -15.74
C GLY A 784 -20.54 26.43 -14.88
N TYR A 785 -21.72 26.88 -15.29
CA TYR A 785 -22.54 27.85 -14.58
C TYR A 785 -23.64 27.15 -13.75
N GLY A 786 -23.77 27.55 -12.48
CA GLY A 786 -24.75 27.00 -11.55
C GLY A 786 -24.69 25.45 -11.48
N PRO A 787 -25.79 24.73 -11.70
CA PRO A 787 -25.83 23.27 -11.60
C PRO A 787 -24.83 22.54 -12.51
N ASN A 788 -24.43 23.14 -13.63
CA ASN A 788 -23.43 22.56 -14.53
C ASN A 788 -22.04 22.53 -13.87
N GLY A 789 -21.72 23.49 -13.00
CA GLY A 789 -20.48 23.48 -12.23
C GLY A 789 -20.34 22.28 -11.28
N ALA A 790 -21.46 21.64 -10.88
CA ALA A 790 -21.43 20.44 -10.05
C ALA A 790 -21.00 19.17 -10.81
N ILE A 791 -21.00 19.20 -12.14
CA ILE A 791 -20.53 18.09 -12.97
C ILE A 791 -19.02 18.26 -13.15
N ILE A 792 -18.23 17.42 -12.48
CA ILE A 792 -16.78 17.61 -12.29
C ILE A 792 -16.04 17.86 -13.61
N HIS A 793 -16.32 17.06 -14.65
CA HIS A 793 -15.78 17.20 -16.00
C HIS A 793 -16.88 17.63 -17.00
N TYR A 794 -17.63 18.68 -16.66
CA TYR A 794 -18.66 19.23 -17.54
C TYR A 794 -18.05 19.75 -18.84
N ARG A 795 -18.67 19.41 -19.97
CA ARG A 795 -18.36 19.99 -21.28
C ARG A 795 -19.58 20.76 -21.79
N PRO A 796 -19.49 22.08 -21.98
CA PRO A 796 -20.61 22.83 -22.55
C PRO A 796 -20.78 22.46 -24.03
N LEU A 797 -22.02 22.17 -24.43
CA LEU A 797 -22.39 21.93 -25.84
C LEU A 797 -23.36 23.02 -26.30
N PRO A 798 -23.27 23.48 -27.56
CA PRO A 798 -24.15 24.56 -28.07
C PRO A 798 -25.64 24.27 -27.87
N GLU A 799 -26.05 23.00 -27.97
CA GLU A 799 -27.44 22.57 -27.87
C GLU A 799 -27.97 22.53 -26.42
N ASN A 800 -27.09 22.53 -25.42
CA ASN A 800 -27.44 22.29 -24.02
C ASN A 800 -26.45 22.98 -23.07
N CYS A 801 -26.33 24.30 -23.18
CA CYS A 801 -25.49 25.13 -22.32
C CYS A 801 -26.32 26.20 -21.60
N SER A 802 -25.84 26.65 -20.45
CA SER A 802 -26.45 27.73 -19.68
C SER A 802 -25.97 29.10 -20.15
N ILE A 803 -26.78 30.13 -19.87
CA ILE A 803 -26.35 31.54 -19.94
C ILE A 803 -25.64 31.87 -18.62
N VAL A 804 -24.45 32.47 -18.71
CA VAL A 804 -23.66 32.94 -17.58
C VAL A 804 -24.17 34.32 -17.16
N ASP A 805 -24.74 34.42 -15.96
CA ASP A 805 -25.22 35.68 -15.38
C ASP A 805 -24.70 35.90 -13.95
N ASP A 806 -25.27 36.88 -13.23
CA ASP A 806 -24.85 37.28 -11.88
C ASP A 806 -25.51 36.51 -10.73
N LYS A 807 -26.39 35.54 -11.02
CA LYS A 807 -27.24 34.90 -10.01
C LYS A 807 -26.65 33.65 -9.37
N ASN A 808 -25.58 33.08 -9.92
CA ASN A 808 -25.03 31.82 -9.47
C ASN A 808 -23.50 31.78 -9.62
N LEU A 809 -22.88 30.72 -9.06
CA LEU A 809 -21.46 30.48 -9.23
C LEU A 809 -21.14 30.09 -10.68
N PHE A 810 -20.01 30.60 -11.16
CA PHE A 810 -19.41 30.23 -12.43
C PHE A 810 -18.05 29.59 -12.16
N LEU A 811 -17.91 28.31 -12.52
CA LEU A 811 -16.66 27.56 -12.45
C LEU A 811 -16.05 27.49 -13.84
N LEU A 812 -14.80 27.92 -13.97
CA LEU A 812 -14.02 27.83 -15.20
C LEU A 812 -12.70 27.13 -14.92
N ASP A 813 -12.55 25.95 -15.51
CA ASP A 813 -11.32 25.16 -15.49
C ASP A 813 -10.80 24.98 -16.92
N SER A 814 -9.54 25.35 -17.12
CA SER A 814 -8.97 25.48 -18.45
C SER A 814 -7.45 25.54 -18.43
N GLY A 815 -6.81 25.06 -19.49
CA GLY A 815 -5.37 25.18 -19.66
C GLY A 815 -4.95 25.27 -21.12
N ALA A 816 -3.66 25.48 -21.35
CA ALA A 816 -3.07 25.60 -22.67
C ALA A 816 -1.73 24.86 -22.80
N GLN A 817 -1.51 24.32 -24.00
CA GLN A 817 -0.23 23.88 -24.51
C GLN A 817 0.47 25.07 -25.15
N TYR A 818 1.66 25.38 -24.65
CA TYR A 818 2.61 26.27 -25.28
C TYR A 818 3.79 25.44 -25.82
N VAL A 819 4.58 26.03 -26.73
CA VAL A 819 5.79 25.38 -27.27
C VAL A 819 6.79 24.93 -26.19
N ASP A 820 6.71 25.52 -25.01
CA ASP A 820 7.67 25.47 -23.92
C ASP A 820 7.04 25.14 -22.54
N GLY A 821 5.73 24.93 -22.46
CA GLY A 821 5.10 24.51 -21.21
C GLY A 821 3.63 24.17 -21.35
N THR A 822 3.06 23.61 -20.29
CA THR A 822 1.65 23.21 -20.19
C THR A 822 1.03 23.90 -18.98
N THR A 823 -0.14 24.51 -19.14
CA THR A 823 -0.86 25.14 -18.03
C THR A 823 -2.12 24.39 -17.66
N ASP A 824 -2.52 24.54 -16.40
CA ASP A 824 -3.77 24.02 -15.84
C ASP A 824 -4.23 24.94 -14.71
N ILE A 825 -5.49 25.37 -14.75
CA ILE A 825 -6.04 26.33 -13.81
C ILE A 825 -7.57 26.36 -13.80
N THR A 826 -8.10 26.16 -12.60
CA THR A 826 -9.49 26.45 -12.24
C THR A 826 -9.68 27.71 -11.39
N ARG A 827 -10.68 28.53 -11.73
CA ARG A 827 -11.26 29.56 -10.86
C ARG A 827 -12.77 29.41 -10.77
N THR A 828 -13.30 29.64 -9.57
CA THR A 828 -14.75 29.77 -9.34
C THR A 828 -15.05 31.20 -8.90
N VAL A 829 -16.02 31.85 -9.54
CA VAL A 829 -16.41 33.24 -9.27
C VAL A 829 -17.93 33.38 -9.12
N HIS A 830 -18.36 34.53 -8.59
CA HIS A 830 -19.75 34.96 -8.55
C HIS A 830 -19.82 36.45 -8.93
N PHE A 831 -20.71 36.83 -9.86
CA PHE A 831 -20.79 38.21 -10.36
C PHE A 831 -21.83 39.08 -9.63
N GLY A 832 -22.78 38.46 -8.91
CA GLY A 832 -23.73 39.14 -8.01
C GLY A 832 -23.53 38.74 -6.55
N GLU A 833 -24.62 38.47 -5.82
CA GLU A 833 -24.61 38.11 -4.39
C GLU A 833 -24.69 36.58 -4.13
N PRO A 834 -23.63 35.92 -3.64
CA PRO A 834 -23.65 34.49 -3.36
C PRO A 834 -24.39 34.17 -2.06
N SER A 835 -25.07 33.04 -2.03
CA SER A 835 -25.75 32.50 -0.84
C SER A 835 -24.76 32.14 0.28
N SER A 836 -25.23 32.09 1.53
CA SER A 836 -24.41 31.66 2.67
C SER A 836 -23.80 30.26 2.49
N ARG A 837 -24.53 29.36 1.80
CA ARG A 837 -24.06 28.00 1.50
C ARG A 837 -22.89 28.03 0.50
N GLN A 838 -23.01 28.81 -0.57
CA GLN A 838 -21.92 28.99 -1.54
C GLN A 838 -20.68 29.61 -0.88
N LYS A 839 -20.86 30.65 -0.05
CA LYS A 839 -19.78 31.30 0.72
C LYS A 839 -19.08 30.32 1.66
N GLU A 840 -19.82 29.51 2.42
CA GLU A 840 -19.25 28.50 3.32
C GLU A 840 -18.42 27.46 2.56
N CYS A 841 -19.01 26.83 1.53
CA CYS A 841 -18.35 25.81 0.75
C CYS A 841 -17.09 26.35 0.05
N PHE A 842 -17.16 27.56 -0.53
CA PHE A 842 -16.02 28.21 -1.17
C PHE A 842 -14.89 28.45 -0.17
N THR A 843 -15.24 28.94 1.02
CA THR A 843 -14.27 29.15 2.10
C THR A 843 -13.59 27.84 2.52
N ARG A 844 -14.32 26.71 2.61
CA ARG A 844 -13.72 25.41 2.97
C ARG A 844 -12.75 24.90 1.91
N VAL A 845 -13.12 25.02 0.63
CA VAL A 845 -12.25 24.66 -0.49
C VAL A 845 -10.98 25.51 -0.47
N LEU A 846 -11.12 26.82 -0.31
CA LEU A 846 -9.98 27.74 -0.24
C LEU A 846 -9.07 27.49 0.97
N GLN A 847 -9.65 27.14 2.13
CA GLN A 847 -8.87 26.72 3.31
C GLN A 847 -8.02 25.49 3.01
N GLY A 848 -8.58 24.51 2.30
CA GLY A 848 -7.87 23.32 1.85
C GLY A 848 -6.75 23.65 0.86
N HIS A 849 -7.06 24.47 -0.15
CA HIS A 849 -6.12 24.95 -1.16
C HIS A 849 -4.90 25.60 -0.51
N ILE A 850 -5.12 26.54 0.42
CA ILE A 850 -4.04 27.27 1.11
C ILE A 850 -3.22 26.34 2.03
N ALA A 851 -3.89 25.41 2.72
CA ALA A 851 -3.20 24.45 3.59
C ALA A 851 -2.19 23.60 2.83
N LEU A 852 -2.50 23.22 1.59
CA LEU A 852 -1.57 22.50 0.73
C LEU A 852 -0.51 23.41 0.09
N ASP A 853 -0.90 24.59 -0.42
CA ASP A 853 0.02 25.60 -0.99
C ASP A 853 1.17 25.96 -0.03
N GLN A 854 0.90 25.95 1.28
CA GLN A 854 1.85 26.34 2.32
C GLN A 854 2.56 25.17 2.99
N ALA A 855 2.27 23.94 2.57
CA ALA A 855 2.84 22.77 3.21
C ALA A 855 4.36 22.74 3.06
N ILE A 856 5.04 22.50 4.18
CA ILE A 856 6.45 22.18 4.25
C ILE A 856 6.55 20.78 4.84
N PHE A 857 7.20 19.87 4.13
CA PHE A 857 7.19 18.44 4.44
C PHE A 857 8.58 17.84 4.23
N PRO A 858 8.94 16.75 4.93
CA PRO A 858 10.23 16.09 4.72
C PRO A 858 10.38 15.59 3.29
N GLU A 859 11.61 15.55 2.79
CA GLU A 859 11.93 14.83 1.56
C GLU A 859 11.44 13.37 1.63
N ASN A 860 11.22 12.76 0.46
CA ASN A 860 10.68 11.41 0.33
C ASN A 860 9.23 11.22 0.84
N THR A 861 8.47 12.30 1.09
CA THR A 861 7.04 12.23 1.40
C THR A 861 6.22 11.92 0.14
N PRO A 862 5.44 10.82 0.09
CA PRO A 862 4.50 10.56 -1.00
C PRO A 862 3.34 11.55 -1.01
N GLY A 863 2.88 11.93 -2.20
CA GLY A 863 1.84 12.96 -2.34
C GLY A 863 0.50 12.59 -1.70
N PHE A 864 0.14 11.30 -1.60
CA PHE A 864 -1.11 10.89 -0.92
C PHE A 864 -1.15 11.30 0.56
N VAL A 865 0.00 11.50 1.21
CA VAL A 865 0.08 11.96 2.60
C VAL A 865 -0.36 13.41 2.74
N LEU A 866 -0.21 14.21 1.68
CA LEU A 866 -0.54 15.63 1.64
C LEU A 866 -2.00 15.90 1.24
N ASP A 867 -2.67 14.94 0.59
CA ASP A 867 -4.06 15.05 0.10
C ASP A 867 -5.05 15.47 1.21
N VAL A 868 -4.86 14.94 2.42
CA VAL A 868 -5.72 15.25 3.58
C VAL A 868 -5.71 16.73 3.97
N LEU A 869 -4.61 17.46 3.70
CA LEU A 869 -4.52 18.88 4.02
C LEU A 869 -5.61 19.67 3.31
N ALA A 870 -5.88 19.31 2.05
CA ALA A 870 -6.88 19.95 1.22
C ALA A 870 -8.33 19.54 1.57
N ARG A 871 -8.54 18.37 2.17
CA ARG A 871 -9.88 17.87 2.55
C ARG A 871 -10.32 18.28 3.96
N SER A 872 -9.36 18.50 4.85
CA SER A 872 -9.61 18.59 6.29
C SER A 872 -10.68 19.62 6.69
N SER A 873 -10.77 20.74 5.96
CA SER A 873 -11.77 21.80 6.21
C SER A 873 -13.19 21.42 5.77
N LEU A 874 -13.33 20.65 4.68
CA LEU A 874 -14.62 20.12 4.23
C LEU A 874 -15.11 19.00 5.16
N TRP A 875 -14.23 18.08 5.56
CA TRP A 875 -14.58 16.97 6.45
C TRP A 875 -15.13 17.41 7.80
N LYS A 876 -14.65 18.54 8.34
CA LYS A 876 -15.16 19.12 9.61
C LYS A 876 -16.65 19.43 9.58
N ILE A 877 -17.24 19.58 8.39
CA ILE A 877 -18.67 19.84 8.19
C ILE A 877 -19.36 18.73 7.38
N GLY A 878 -18.72 17.55 7.27
CA GLY A 878 -19.30 16.38 6.61
C GLY A 878 -19.31 16.42 5.08
N LEU A 879 -18.53 17.33 4.47
CA LEU A 879 -18.41 17.48 3.01
C LEU A 879 -17.11 16.86 2.48
N ASP A 880 -17.07 16.53 1.19
CA ASP A 880 -15.88 16.00 0.49
C ASP A 880 -15.99 16.21 -1.04
N TYR A 881 -14.96 15.85 -1.80
CA TYR A 881 -14.94 15.82 -3.27
C TYR A 881 -14.41 14.49 -3.84
N ARG A 882 -14.93 14.10 -5.01
CA ARG A 882 -14.77 12.74 -5.58
C ARG A 882 -13.59 12.55 -6.55
N HIS A 883 -12.58 13.42 -6.49
CA HIS A 883 -11.34 13.32 -7.28
C HIS A 883 -10.10 13.49 -6.38
N GLY A 884 -8.90 13.27 -6.95
CA GLY A 884 -7.64 13.54 -6.25
C GLY A 884 -7.44 15.04 -6.02
N THR A 885 -6.61 15.42 -5.05
CA THR A 885 -6.26 16.84 -4.80
C THR A 885 -5.32 17.41 -5.86
N GLY A 886 -4.58 16.58 -6.59
CA GLY A 886 -3.78 17.01 -7.72
C GLY A 886 -2.98 15.89 -8.38
N HIS A 887 -2.42 16.20 -9.54
CA HIS A 887 -1.66 15.31 -10.42
C HIS A 887 -0.36 16.00 -10.85
N GLY A 888 0.60 15.25 -11.39
CA GLY A 888 1.75 15.87 -12.03
C GLY A 888 1.39 16.51 -13.37
N VAL A 889 2.23 17.44 -13.84
CA VAL A 889 2.06 18.12 -15.14
C VAL A 889 3.36 18.07 -15.94
N GLY A 890 3.27 17.71 -17.22
CA GLY A 890 4.40 17.61 -18.14
C GLY A 890 4.81 18.94 -18.78
N ALA A 891 6.09 19.09 -19.13
CA ALA A 891 6.60 20.30 -19.79
C ALA A 891 6.35 20.24 -21.31
N ALA A 892 5.36 21.01 -21.78
CA ALA A 892 4.83 20.94 -23.15
C ALA A 892 4.48 19.49 -23.54
N LEU A 893 3.78 18.79 -22.65
CA LEU A 893 3.41 17.37 -22.69
C LEU A 893 2.03 17.21 -22.04
N ASN A 894 1.64 15.99 -21.67
CA ASN A 894 0.35 15.72 -21.04
C ASN A 894 0.13 16.61 -19.81
N VAL A 895 -1.09 17.15 -19.68
CA VAL A 895 -1.50 17.94 -18.50
C VAL A 895 -1.58 17.05 -17.26
N HIS A 896 -2.04 15.81 -17.39
CA HIS A 896 -1.93 14.79 -16.35
C HIS A 896 -0.71 13.90 -16.61
N GLU A 897 0.33 14.09 -15.81
CA GLU A 897 1.61 13.40 -15.92
C GLU A 897 1.97 12.64 -14.62
N GLY A 898 2.11 11.33 -14.73
CA GLY A 898 2.68 10.50 -13.65
C GLY A 898 4.23 10.51 -13.61
N PRO A 899 4.83 9.97 -12.53
CA PRO A 899 4.21 9.14 -11.52
C PRO A 899 3.88 9.89 -10.23
N GLN A 900 4.14 11.18 -10.12
CA GLN A 900 3.80 11.99 -8.95
C GLN A 900 2.31 12.41 -8.97
N SER A 901 1.66 12.40 -7.81
CA SER A 901 0.28 12.89 -7.65
C SER A 901 -0.01 13.16 -6.18
N ILE A 902 -0.96 14.05 -5.89
CA ILE A 902 -1.51 14.28 -4.55
C ILE A 902 -2.95 13.77 -4.55
N SER A 903 -3.14 12.52 -4.11
CA SER A 903 -4.46 11.89 -4.18
C SER A 903 -4.66 10.91 -3.04
N PHE A 904 -5.89 10.82 -2.51
CA PHE A 904 -6.30 9.80 -1.53
C PHE A 904 -6.09 8.35 -2.02
N ARG A 905 -5.86 8.16 -3.33
CA ARG A 905 -5.59 6.85 -3.92
C ARG A 905 -4.23 6.34 -3.43
N PHE A 906 -4.25 5.54 -2.35
CA PHE A 906 -3.07 4.87 -1.76
C PHE A 906 -2.23 3.97 -2.70
N GLY A 907 -2.64 3.80 -3.96
CA GLY A 907 -1.92 3.00 -4.95
C GLY A 907 -0.60 3.67 -5.39
N ASN A 908 -0.54 5.00 -5.32
CA ASN A 908 0.65 5.76 -5.72
C ASN A 908 1.50 6.13 -4.51
N MET A 909 2.62 5.42 -4.34
CA MET A 909 3.59 5.63 -3.27
C MET A 909 4.80 6.47 -3.71
N THR A 910 4.74 7.07 -4.90
CA THR A 910 5.82 7.88 -5.46
C THR A 910 6.06 9.11 -4.57
N PRO A 911 7.27 9.28 -4.03
CA PRO A 911 7.61 10.49 -3.28
C PRO A 911 7.62 11.73 -4.16
N LEU A 912 7.14 12.85 -3.62
CA LEU A 912 7.43 14.16 -4.22
C LEU A 912 8.92 14.45 -4.06
N ARG A 913 9.51 15.01 -5.11
CA ARG A 913 10.92 15.38 -5.19
C ARG A 913 11.04 16.79 -5.72
N GLU A 914 12.10 17.48 -5.34
CA GLU A 914 12.51 18.71 -6.01
C GLU A 914 12.55 18.52 -7.54
N GLY A 915 12.15 19.53 -8.29
CA GLY A 915 12.05 19.44 -9.75
C GLY A 915 10.67 19.01 -10.24
N MET A 916 9.83 18.41 -9.39
CA MET A 916 8.48 17.98 -9.80
C MET A 916 7.50 19.16 -9.85
N ILE A 917 6.54 19.07 -10.76
CA ILE A 917 5.38 19.96 -10.83
C ILE A 917 4.13 19.14 -10.56
N VAL A 918 3.22 19.69 -9.74
CA VAL A 918 1.92 19.11 -9.38
C VAL A 918 0.82 20.17 -9.35
N SER A 919 -0.43 19.80 -9.66
CA SER A 919 -1.60 20.63 -9.36
C SER A 919 -1.98 20.57 -7.88
N ASN A 920 -2.68 21.61 -7.42
CA ASN A 920 -3.37 21.70 -6.14
C ASN A 920 -4.77 22.24 -6.45
N GLU A 921 -5.76 21.36 -6.50
CA GLU A 921 -7.09 21.60 -7.10
C GLU A 921 -8.26 21.09 -6.24
N PRO A 922 -8.33 21.35 -4.92
CA PRO A 922 -9.49 20.91 -4.14
C PRO A 922 -10.80 21.49 -4.68
N GLY A 923 -11.89 20.77 -4.44
CA GLY A 923 -13.22 21.20 -4.86
C GLY A 923 -14.34 20.79 -3.92
N TYR A 924 -15.55 21.20 -4.26
CA TYR A 924 -16.80 20.72 -3.68
C TYR A 924 -17.91 20.88 -4.72
N TYR A 925 -18.75 19.84 -4.85
CA TYR A 925 -19.79 19.78 -5.87
C TYR A 925 -21.12 19.43 -5.19
N GLU A 926 -22.04 20.38 -5.18
CA GLU A 926 -23.40 20.22 -4.66
C GLU A 926 -24.30 19.83 -5.83
N ASP A 927 -24.65 18.53 -5.91
CA ASP A 927 -25.38 17.95 -7.03
C ASP A 927 -26.63 18.78 -7.38
N HIS A 928 -26.81 19.06 -8.67
CA HIS A 928 -27.91 19.86 -9.22
C HIS A 928 -27.97 21.32 -8.75
N SER A 929 -26.92 21.85 -8.10
CA SER A 929 -26.92 23.21 -7.53
C SER A 929 -25.74 24.06 -7.99
N PHE A 930 -24.51 23.73 -7.55
CA PHE A 930 -23.30 24.46 -7.93
C PHE A 930 -22.05 23.61 -7.70
N GLY A 931 -20.94 23.98 -8.33
CA GLY A 931 -19.62 23.43 -8.01
C GLY A 931 -18.58 24.51 -7.78
N ILE A 932 -17.57 24.14 -7.02
CA ILE A 932 -16.44 24.98 -6.67
C ILE A 932 -15.17 24.15 -6.85
N ARG A 933 -14.19 24.70 -7.56
CA ARG A 933 -12.82 24.21 -7.61
C ARG A 933 -11.87 25.40 -7.66
N ILE A 934 -10.75 25.29 -6.97
CA ILE A 934 -9.71 26.32 -6.94
C ILE A 934 -8.41 25.60 -7.20
N GLU A 935 -7.71 26.00 -8.26
CA GLU A 935 -6.54 25.25 -8.71
C GLU A 935 -5.34 26.12 -9.07
N ASN A 936 -4.16 25.66 -8.69
CA ASN A 936 -2.88 26.19 -9.17
C ASN A 936 -1.91 25.05 -9.44
N LEU A 937 -0.93 25.29 -10.33
CA LEU A 937 0.26 24.46 -10.44
C LEU A 937 1.36 24.93 -9.49
N LEU A 938 1.98 23.94 -8.85
CA LEU A 938 3.00 24.06 -7.82
C LEU A 938 4.28 23.35 -8.27
N TYR A 939 5.40 24.06 -8.16
CA TYR A 939 6.75 23.54 -8.32
C TYR A 939 7.31 23.10 -6.97
N VAL A 940 7.77 21.86 -6.85
CA VAL A 940 8.37 21.32 -5.63
C VAL A 940 9.81 21.81 -5.50
N VAL A 941 10.11 22.48 -4.40
CA VAL A 941 11.43 23.06 -4.10
C VAL A 941 11.95 22.62 -2.74
N GLU A 942 13.27 22.60 -2.59
CA GLU A 942 13.89 22.53 -1.27
C GLU A 942 13.57 23.79 -0.44
N LYS A 943 13.35 23.61 0.87
CA LYS A 943 13.13 24.69 1.83
C LYS A 943 14.27 24.71 2.84
N ASN A 944 14.97 25.84 2.86
CA ASN A 944 15.99 26.12 3.85
C ASN A 944 15.34 26.44 5.21
N LEU A 945 15.36 25.48 6.12
CA LEU A 945 14.78 25.61 7.46
C LEU A 945 15.88 25.77 8.52
N PRO A 946 15.59 26.43 9.68
CA PRO A 946 16.54 26.54 10.78
C PRO A 946 16.99 25.21 11.40
N ASN A 947 16.22 24.13 11.17
CA ASN A 947 16.44 22.82 11.74
C ASN A 947 16.32 21.73 10.66
N ALA A 948 17.13 20.67 10.78
CA ALA A 948 17.07 19.47 9.94
C ALA A 948 16.98 18.21 10.82
N PHE A 949 15.76 17.84 11.22
CA PHE A 949 15.54 16.69 12.11
C PHE A 949 15.93 15.37 11.43
N GLY A 950 16.91 14.65 11.99
CA GLY A 950 17.41 13.40 11.40
C GLY A 950 18.34 13.60 10.19
N GLY A 951 18.76 14.83 9.91
CA GLY A 951 19.64 15.15 8.79
C GLY A 951 18.97 15.06 7.41
N ILE A 952 17.64 15.05 7.35
CA ILE A 952 16.87 15.00 6.11
C ILE A 952 16.52 16.41 5.63
N GLY A 953 16.45 16.60 4.32
CA GLY A 953 15.96 17.81 3.68
C GLY A 953 14.45 17.99 3.86
N TYR A 954 13.97 19.22 3.66
CA TYR A 954 12.55 19.54 3.64
C TYR A 954 12.20 20.18 2.31
N LEU A 955 11.04 19.81 1.80
CA LEU A 955 10.46 20.31 0.57
C LEU A 955 9.26 21.20 0.89
N GLY A 956 8.89 22.02 -0.07
CA GLY A 956 7.63 22.74 -0.10
C GLY A 956 7.34 23.18 -1.53
N PHE A 957 6.51 24.19 -1.69
CA PHE A 957 6.06 24.60 -3.02
C PHE A 957 6.47 26.04 -3.38
N GLU A 958 6.62 26.27 -4.68
CA GLU A 958 6.57 27.57 -5.35
C GLU A 958 5.40 27.57 -6.34
N LYS A 959 4.72 28.71 -6.49
CA LYS A 959 3.55 28.80 -7.37
C LYS A 959 3.99 29.10 -8.79
N LEU A 960 3.42 28.39 -9.75
CA LEU A 960 3.55 28.71 -11.17
C LEU A 960 2.35 29.53 -11.66
N THR A 961 1.15 29.27 -11.14
CA THR A 961 -0.07 29.97 -11.54
C THR A 961 -0.22 31.33 -10.85
N PHE A 962 -0.33 32.40 -11.65
CA PHE A 962 -0.42 33.80 -11.19
C PHE A 962 -1.74 34.48 -11.56
N VAL A 963 -2.87 33.90 -11.17
CA VAL A 963 -4.21 34.48 -11.39
C VAL A 963 -4.91 34.72 -10.04
N PRO A 964 -5.57 35.87 -9.83
CA PRO A 964 -6.29 36.15 -8.58
C PRO A 964 -7.36 35.11 -8.26
N ILE A 965 -7.60 34.90 -6.96
CA ILE A 965 -8.78 34.18 -6.45
C ILE A 965 -9.76 35.25 -5.96
N GLN A 966 -11.03 35.17 -6.36
CA GLN A 966 -12.02 36.18 -5.97
C GLN A 966 -12.26 36.15 -4.45
N VAL A 967 -12.11 37.32 -3.82
CA VAL A 967 -12.32 37.51 -2.38
C VAL A 967 -13.72 38.03 -2.12
N SER A 968 -14.06 39.25 -2.58
CA SER A 968 -15.41 39.79 -2.44
C SER A 968 -16.26 39.39 -3.67
N PRO A 969 -17.54 39.02 -3.51
CA PRO A 969 -18.31 38.84 -2.26
C PRO A 969 -18.26 37.41 -1.66
N LEU A 970 -17.38 36.52 -2.14
CA LEU A 970 -17.33 35.11 -1.70
C LEU A 970 -16.77 34.89 -0.27
N LEU A 971 -15.99 35.85 0.23
CA LEU A 971 -15.38 35.87 1.55
C LEU A 971 -15.68 37.20 2.23
N GLU A 972 -16.33 37.13 3.39
CA GLU A 972 -16.68 38.29 4.22
C GLU A 972 -16.34 38.03 5.68
N GLY A 973 -16.21 39.11 6.46
CA GLY A 973 -16.01 39.05 7.91
C GLY A 973 -14.82 38.17 8.32
N SER A 974 -15.08 37.19 9.20
CA SER A 974 -14.05 36.32 9.76
C SER A 974 -13.33 35.45 8.73
N ALA A 975 -13.98 35.10 7.61
CA ALA A 975 -13.35 34.29 6.57
C ALA A 975 -12.30 35.08 5.79
N GLN A 976 -12.59 36.35 5.49
CA GLN A 976 -11.66 37.28 4.86
C GLN A 976 -10.49 37.61 5.81
N GLU A 977 -10.78 37.82 7.10
CA GLU A 977 -9.74 38.06 8.10
C GLU A 977 -8.83 36.83 8.27
N TRP A 978 -9.41 35.62 8.30
CA TRP A 978 -8.64 34.38 8.27
C TRP A 978 -7.74 34.30 7.03
N LEU A 979 -8.26 34.61 5.84
CA LEU A 979 -7.46 34.61 4.61
C LEU A 979 -6.25 35.53 4.73
N TRP A 980 -6.44 36.76 5.19
CA TRP A 980 -5.34 37.74 5.31
C TRP A 980 -4.31 37.36 6.37
N ASN A 981 -4.74 36.76 7.47
CA ASN A 981 -3.83 36.29 8.51
C ASN A 981 -3.00 35.08 8.05
N ASN A 982 -3.50 34.30 7.09
CA ASN A 982 -2.82 33.10 6.61
C ASN A 982 -2.07 33.30 5.30
N THR A 983 -2.37 34.31 4.48
CA THR A 983 -1.73 34.48 3.14
C THR A 983 -0.83 35.70 2.99
N ARG A 984 -0.84 36.67 3.91
CA ARG A 984 0.12 37.78 3.86
C ARG A 984 1.54 37.24 4.12
N PRO A 985 2.55 37.65 3.33
CA PRO A 985 3.93 37.46 3.77
C PRO A 985 4.06 38.19 5.09
N LEU A 986 4.36 37.45 6.17
CA LEU A 986 4.75 38.03 7.44
C LEU A 986 5.83 39.07 7.11
N GLN A 987 5.47 40.35 7.18
CA GLN A 987 6.40 41.44 6.93
C GLN A 987 7.61 41.23 7.83
N LYS A 988 8.79 41.28 7.20
CA LYS A 988 10.13 41.29 7.80
C LYS A 988 10.10 41.88 9.21
N LYS A 989 10.56 41.10 10.19
CA LYS A 989 11.25 41.66 11.35
C LYS A 989 12.73 41.74 11.05
#